data_AF-A0AB74A624-F1
#
_entry.id   AF-A0AB74A624-F1
#
_cell.length_a   1.000
_cell.length_b   1.000
_cell.length_c   1.000
_cell.angle_alpha   90.00
_cell.angle_beta   90.00
_cell.angle_gamma   90.00
#
_symmetry.space_group_name_H-M   'P 1'
#
loop_
_entity.id
_entity.type
_entity.pdbx_description
1 polymer ?
#
loop_
_entity_poly.entity_id
_entity_poly.type
_entity_poly.pdbx_seq_one_letter_code
_entity_poly.pdbx_strand_id
1 'polypeptide(L)'
;MVWAQEQSGTLTEGEQIHLVYVLCEGAIDGLENIYLGEEEIGSFGEFASYELIVNPTEVNAFLKANCQDWKDSQIGRGLSYVRITLKYSAEKFPSGIPDTRFVLRGRNDIYDPRTGNNIYTANTALHILWYLRTRCNVPDDEIIFETFASAANVCDEALTNADGSVSQRYRTSCVIGADEPRPGVLQKMEASCAGKLIRVGGRWMLQAGAYYGPYDFEITEDMIIGTVSGSTESTNDSAINTVRGTFIDPEQSWTETDYPEVSVSEWILEDGGEAAETMTFPYVDDAYQPQRLANIALRQRRAGGAISLPMNFSGYNCRPGRVVLVNLPSLNIFSEFIVSDWSMGDNEGCTVQVKQYEAAIFDDAVGQPYNPLGFINMPSGGLGSPTGLAWSAGDVAEVVQGVLSWVPPQGIVTSYVVTVRQGGNAVQSRAVPATANTLAINGLPSGAYTMGVAALGPMARSGEATISVSIQGPPIPESCVVQSSLDSIVLIPQNPNHALNGGTYEYFFSTNPKATSGTAEYLGQGLSFTHNGLAFYTNYYYFIRSSNAYGKSAFLYVPASTSNDVSAYLAALAGKITETELGQKVLEKIELIDGNGPGSVDDRLAEAKAALAEQISDVDDALGTVRAELQQQIDSIADLADSMPYKPRDTYSAGQGVLGSDGIIYQATQNVPVNTPPPNTTYWLNVGQAVATAVGLASRVQTVETKVTSIEGVTSA
;
A
#
# COMPACT_ATOMS: atom_id res chain seq x y z
N MET A 1 -21.09 -46.07 24.73
CA MET A 1 -21.82 -47.36 24.76
C MET A 1 -21.25 -48.21 25.90
N VAL A 2 -22.09 -48.77 26.77
CA VAL A 2 -21.62 -49.60 27.90
C VAL A 2 -21.99 -51.08 27.76
N TRP A 3 -22.97 -51.40 26.92
CA TRP A 3 -23.44 -52.76 26.72
C TRP A 3 -24.16 -52.90 25.38
N ALA A 4 -24.06 -54.07 24.78
CA ALA A 4 -24.74 -54.44 23.54
C ALA A 4 -25.05 -55.94 23.54
N GLN A 5 -26.22 -56.33 23.03
CA GLN A 5 -26.55 -57.74 22.76
C GLN A 5 -27.47 -57.86 21.56
N GLU A 6 -27.17 -58.84 20.72
CA GLU A 6 -28.01 -59.27 19.61
C GLU A 6 -29.10 -60.22 20.09
N GLN A 7 -30.27 -60.13 19.47
CA GLN A 7 -31.35 -61.09 19.64
C GLN A 7 -30.86 -62.49 19.23
N SER A 8 -31.22 -63.54 19.98
CA SER A 8 -30.85 -64.91 19.62
C SER A 8 -31.46 -65.29 18.25
N GLY A 9 -30.62 -65.61 17.27
CA GLY A 9 -31.03 -65.81 15.87
C GLY A 9 -29.94 -66.41 14.97
N THR A 10 -30.15 -66.33 13.66
CA THR A 10 -29.24 -66.81 12.61
C THR A 10 -28.32 -65.72 12.05
N LEU A 11 -28.34 -64.51 12.61
CA LEU A 11 -27.62 -63.32 12.13
C LEU A 11 -28.04 -62.91 10.73
N THR A 12 -29.34 -62.90 10.49
CA THR A 12 -29.98 -62.63 9.19
C THR A 12 -30.80 -61.33 9.18
N GLU A 13 -31.26 -60.92 8.00
CA GLU A 13 -32.05 -59.70 7.79
C GLU A 13 -33.27 -59.61 8.73
N GLY A 14 -33.44 -58.45 9.38
CA GLY A 14 -34.55 -58.21 10.32
C GLY A 14 -34.30 -58.60 11.78
N GLU A 15 -33.14 -59.15 12.13
CA GLU A 15 -32.75 -59.39 13.52
C GLU A 15 -32.43 -58.09 14.27
N GLN A 16 -32.66 -58.06 15.58
CA GLN A 16 -32.48 -56.85 16.40
C GLN A 16 -31.20 -56.91 17.21
N ILE A 17 -30.55 -55.75 17.34
CA ILE A 17 -29.50 -55.51 18.33
C ILE A 17 -29.95 -54.43 19.31
N HIS A 18 -29.70 -54.67 20.59
CA HIS A 18 -30.01 -53.74 21.67
C HIS A 18 -28.71 -53.16 22.22
N LEU A 19 -28.62 -51.83 22.20
CA LEU A 19 -27.48 -51.05 22.66
C LEU A 19 -27.90 -50.22 23.88
N VAL A 20 -27.03 -50.14 24.88
CA VAL A 20 -27.24 -49.31 26.07
C VAL A 20 -26.14 -48.26 26.17
N TYR A 21 -26.58 -47.00 26.20
CA TYR A 21 -25.73 -45.82 26.36
C TYR A 21 -26.05 -45.15 27.69
N VAL A 22 -25.09 -45.14 28.61
CA VAL A 22 -25.19 -44.31 29.82
C VAL A 22 -24.92 -42.87 29.42
N LEU A 23 -25.87 -41.98 29.69
CA LEU A 23 -25.77 -40.55 29.36
C LEU A 23 -25.03 -39.81 30.48
N CYS A 24 -25.52 -39.95 31.71
CA CYS A 24 -24.90 -39.32 32.88
C CYS A 24 -25.34 -40.01 34.17
N GLU A 25 -24.72 -39.59 35.27
CA GLU A 25 -25.24 -39.87 36.61
C GLU A 25 -26.41 -38.94 36.97
N GLY A 26 -27.29 -39.42 37.83
CA GLY A 26 -28.48 -38.72 38.30
C GLY A 26 -29.62 -38.70 37.28
N ALA A 27 -30.69 -37.99 37.64
CA ALA A 27 -31.81 -37.74 36.76
C ALA A 27 -31.50 -36.59 35.79
N ILE A 28 -31.97 -36.74 34.55
CA ILE A 28 -31.94 -35.68 33.55
C ILE A 28 -33.33 -35.12 33.33
N ASP A 29 -33.41 -33.91 32.81
CA ASP A 29 -34.67 -33.27 32.46
C ASP A 29 -35.30 -33.90 31.20
N GLY A 30 -34.48 -34.22 30.19
CA GLY A 30 -34.98 -34.83 28.97
C GLY A 30 -33.91 -35.11 27.93
N LEU A 31 -34.28 -35.93 26.95
CA LEU A 31 -33.50 -36.19 25.75
C LEU A 31 -34.15 -35.42 24.60
N GLU A 32 -33.40 -34.52 23.96
CA GLU A 32 -33.92 -33.67 22.89
C GLU A 32 -33.76 -34.33 21.52
N ASN A 33 -32.58 -34.90 21.24
CA ASN A 33 -32.32 -35.55 19.97
C ASN A 33 -31.30 -36.70 20.06
N ILE A 34 -31.36 -37.62 19.09
CA ILE A 34 -30.38 -38.70 18.91
C ILE A 34 -29.99 -38.73 17.44
N TYR A 35 -28.68 -38.73 17.18
CA TYR A 35 -28.12 -38.90 15.85
C TYR A 35 -27.44 -40.26 15.72
N LEU A 36 -27.71 -40.94 14.62
CA LEU A 36 -27.01 -42.16 14.18
C LEU A 36 -26.18 -41.80 12.94
N GLY A 37 -24.88 -41.59 13.14
CA GLY A 37 -24.01 -40.94 12.17
C GLY A 37 -24.36 -39.45 12.04
N GLU A 38 -24.76 -39.05 10.83
CA GLU A 38 -25.17 -37.68 10.49
C GLU A 38 -26.69 -37.52 10.41
N GLU A 39 -27.46 -38.60 10.54
CA GLU A 39 -28.92 -38.57 10.44
C GLU A 39 -29.59 -38.68 11.83
N GLU A 40 -30.72 -38.01 12.00
CA GLU A 40 -31.57 -38.17 13.20
C GLU A 40 -32.16 -39.59 13.26
N ILE A 41 -32.27 -40.15 14.47
CA ILE A 41 -32.81 -41.51 14.66
C ILE A 41 -34.20 -41.71 14.05
N GLY A 42 -34.99 -40.63 13.92
CA GLY A 42 -36.30 -40.64 13.28
C GLY A 42 -36.28 -41.00 11.79
N SER A 43 -35.18 -40.72 11.06
CA SER A 43 -35.05 -41.05 9.62
C SER A 43 -35.02 -42.56 9.36
N PHE A 44 -34.67 -43.34 10.38
CA PHE A 44 -34.56 -44.80 10.31
C PHE A 44 -35.90 -45.51 10.45
N GLY A 45 -36.99 -44.82 10.83
CA GLY A 45 -38.34 -45.39 10.88
C GLY A 45 -38.41 -46.65 11.75
N GLU A 46 -38.88 -47.77 11.18
CA GLU A 46 -38.97 -49.05 11.90
C GLU A 46 -37.61 -49.71 12.20
N PHE A 47 -36.52 -49.21 11.61
CA PHE A 47 -35.19 -49.79 11.74
C PHE A 47 -34.42 -49.32 12.97
N ALA A 48 -34.88 -48.25 13.62
CA ALA A 48 -34.32 -47.78 14.88
C ALA A 48 -35.42 -47.35 15.84
N SER A 49 -35.31 -47.74 17.11
CA SER A 49 -36.18 -47.25 18.18
C SER A 49 -35.36 -47.01 19.45
N TYR A 50 -35.84 -46.15 20.33
CA TYR A 50 -35.15 -45.87 21.58
C TYR A 50 -36.12 -45.75 22.75
N GLU A 51 -35.58 -45.88 23.96
CA GLU A 51 -36.25 -45.60 25.21
C GLU A 51 -35.25 -44.86 26.11
N LEU A 52 -35.66 -43.72 26.68
CA LEU A 52 -34.92 -43.04 27.73
C LEU A 52 -35.33 -43.62 29.09
N ILE A 53 -34.37 -44.08 29.87
CA ILE A 53 -34.57 -44.57 31.23
C ILE A 53 -33.85 -43.62 32.20
N VAL A 54 -34.61 -42.96 33.07
CA VAL A 54 -34.10 -41.96 34.02
C VAL A 54 -34.11 -42.54 35.43
N ASN A 55 -32.93 -42.68 36.04
CA ASN A 55 -32.71 -43.13 37.42
C ASN A 55 -33.64 -44.29 37.86
N PRO A 56 -33.59 -45.45 37.19
CA PRO A 56 -34.53 -46.53 37.43
C PRO A 56 -34.32 -47.20 38.79
N THR A 57 -35.42 -47.60 39.42
CA THR A 57 -35.44 -48.38 40.66
C THR A 57 -35.56 -49.88 40.41
N GLU A 58 -36.07 -50.26 39.24
CA GLU A 58 -36.34 -51.63 38.81
C GLU A 58 -35.62 -51.94 37.49
N VAL A 59 -35.37 -53.23 37.23
CA VAL A 59 -34.72 -53.67 35.99
C VAL A 59 -35.60 -53.35 34.77
N ASN A 60 -34.99 -52.86 33.68
CA ASN A 60 -35.74 -52.57 32.46
C ASN A 60 -36.39 -53.85 31.91
N ALA A 61 -37.73 -53.87 31.89
CA ALA A 61 -38.51 -55.05 31.53
C ALA A 61 -38.29 -55.47 30.07
N PHE A 62 -38.06 -54.51 29.17
CA PHE A 62 -37.83 -54.78 27.76
C PHE A 62 -36.48 -55.47 27.53
N LEU A 63 -35.40 -54.95 28.11
CA LEU A 63 -34.08 -55.58 28.03
C LEU A 63 -34.09 -56.97 28.65
N LYS A 64 -34.74 -57.13 29.81
CA LYS A 64 -34.90 -58.45 30.46
C LYS A 64 -35.66 -59.46 29.58
N ALA A 65 -36.65 -59.01 28.81
CA ALA A 65 -37.45 -59.89 27.96
C ALA A 65 -36.75 -60.26 26.64
N ASN A 66 -35.94 -59.35 26.08
CA ASN A 66 -35.35 -59.50 24.74
C ASN A 66 -33.86 -59.85 24.76
N CYS A 67 -33.19 -59.77 25.92
CA CYS A 67 -31.75 -59.97 26.04
C CYS A 67 -31.42 -61.02 27.11
N GLN A 68 -30.86 -62.16 26.68
CA GLN A 68 -30.63 -63.30 27.56
C GLN A 68 -29.60 -63.02 28.67
N ASP A 69 -28.61 -62.17 28.39
CA ASP A 69 -27.53 -61.87 29.34
C ASP A 69 -27.86 -60.71 30.28
N TRP A 70 -29.02 -60.05 30.12
CA TRP A 70 -29.45 -58.96 30.97
C TRP A 70 -30.02 -59.47 32.30
N LYS A 71 -29.31 -59.20 33.40
CA LYS A 71 -29.59 -59.72 34.75
C LYS A 71 -30.46 -58.77 35.57
N ASP A 72 -31.16 -59.32 36.56
CA ASP A 72 -31.95 -58.56 37.53
C ASP A 72 -31.15 -57.52 38.34
N SER A 73 -29.83 -57.70 38.43
CA SER A 73 -28.92 -56.75 39.08
C SER A 73 -28.56 -55.55 38.20
N GLN A 74 -28.77 -55.62 36.88
CA GLN A 74 -28.42 -54.57 35.91
C GLN A 74 -29.55 -53.54 35.81
N ILE A 75 -29.79 -52.83 36.90
CA ILE A 75 -30.85 -51.83 37.00
C ILE A 75 -30.38 -50.48 36.43
N GLY A 76 -29.15 -50.07 36.75
CA GLY A 76 -28.65 -48.72 36.43
C GLY A 76 -29.05 -47.66 37.45
N ARG A 77 -29.17 -48.02 38.74
CA ARG A 77 -29.54 -47.09 39.83
C ARG A 77 -28.58 -45.89 39.87
N GLY A 78 -29.13 -44.69 40.00
CA GLY A 78 -28.36 -43.45 40.03
C GLY A 78 -27.82 -43.01 38.68
N LEU A 79 -28.21 -43.65 37.58
CA LEU A 79 -27.80 -43.30 36.22
C LEU A 79 -29.02 -43.01 35.35
N SER A 80 -28.84 -42.17 34.34
CA SER A 80 -29.74 -42.03 33.21
C SER A 80 -29.10 -42.66 31.99
N TYR A 81 -29.81 -43.56 31.31
CA TYR A 81 -29.32 -44.25 30.13
C TYR A 81 -30.39 -44.37 29.06
N VAL A 82 -29.96 -44.48 27.81
CA VAL A 82 -30.82 -44.71 26.66
C VAL A 82 -30.58 -46.12 26.16
N ARG A 83 -31.68 -46.84 25.96
CA ARG A 83 -31.70 -48.09 25.21
C ARG A 83 -32.01 -47.76 23.77
N ILE A 84 -31.15 -48.17 22.84
CA ILE A 84 -31.40 -48.10 21.40
C ILE A 84 -31.55 -49.52 20.86
N THR A 85 -32.59 -49.77 20.09
CA THR A 85 -32.79 -51.03 19.37
C THR A 85 -32.67 -50.75 17.88
N LEU A 86 -31.73 -51.42 17.21
CA LEU A 86 -31.57 -51.35 15.76
C LEU A 86 -31.98 -52.68 15.14
N LYS A 87 -32.73 -52.64 14.04
CA LYS A 87 -33.15 -53.81 13.26
C LYS A 87 -32.27 -53.91 12.02
N TYR A 88 -31.52 -55.00 11.88
CA TYR A 88 -30.52 -55.16 10.84
C TYR A 88 -31.13 -55.03 9.43
N SER A 89 -30.53 -54.16 8.62
CA SER A 89 -30.80 -53.94 7.21
C SER A 89 -29.51 -53.47 6.54
N ALA A 90 -29.06 -54.18 5.50
CA ALA A 90 -27.85 -53.82 4.76
C ALA A 90 -27.99 -52.49 4.00
N GLU A 91 -29.22 -52.06 3.69
CA GLU A 91 -29.52 -50.78 3.05
C GLU A 91 -29.40 -49.62 4.04
N LYS A 92 -29.92 -49.78 5.26
CA LYS A 92 -29.91 -48.73 6.29
C LYS A 92 -28.61 -48.67 7.10
N PHE A 93 -27.89 -49.78 7.20
CA PHE A 93 -26.64 -49.89 7.95
C PHE A 93 -25.51 -50.47 7.10
N PRO A 94 -25.17 -49.85 5.95
CA PRO A 94 -24.20 -50.41 4.99
C PRO A 94 -22.76 -50.50 5.55
N SER A 95 -22.45 -49.68 6.55
CA SER A 95 -21.14 -49.64 7.23
C SER A 95 -21.17 -50.23 8.64
N GLY A 96 -22.23 -50.95 9.01
CA GLY A 96 -22.45 -51.46 10.35
C GLY A 96 -23.16 -50.45 11.27
N ILE A 97 -22.96 -50.59 12.58
CA ILE A 97 -23.61 -49.76 13.60
C ILE A 97 -23.07 -48.32 13.51
N PRO A 98 -23.92 -47.32 13.24
CA PRO A 98 -23.48 -45.92 13.16
C PRO A 98 -23.02 -45.37 14.51
N ASP A 99 -22.15 -44.35 14.49
CA ASP A 99 -21.79 -43.62 15.70
C ASP A 99 -23.03 -42.93 16.29
N THR A 100 -23.18 -42.96 17.62
CA THR A 100 -24.39 -42.48 18.28
C THR A 100 -24.10 -41.25 19.12
N ARG A 101 -24.76 -40.13 18.81
CA ARG A 101 -24.65 -38.86 19.54
C ARG A 101 -25.99 -38.47 20.15
N PHE A 102 -25.95 -37.79 21.29
CA PHE A 102 -27.14 -37.41 22.06
C PHE A 102 -27.12 -35.91 22.34
N VAL A 103 -28.25 -35.26 22.11
CA VAL A 103 -28.53 -33.91 22.59
C VAL A 103 -29.51 -34.04 23.74
N LEU A 104 -29.09 -33.58 24.93
CA LEU A 104 -29.84 -33.77 26.16
C LEU A 104 -29.99 -32.46 26.91
N ARG A 105 -31.14 -32.30 27.57
CA ARG A 105 -31.27 -31.37 28.69
C ARG A 105 -30.72 -32.06 29.92
N GLY A 106 -29.70 -31.45 30.51
CA GLY A 106 -28.92 -32.01 31.60
C GLY A 106 -29.73 -32.27 32.88
N ARG A 107 -29.07 -32.16 34.02
CA ARG A 107 -29.71 -32.48 35.29
C ARG A 107 -30.86 -31.55 35.62
N ASN A 108 -31.92 -32.09 36.22
CA ASN A 108 -33.10 -31.35 36.66
C ASN A 108 -33.14 -31.10 38.19
N ASP A 109 -32.03 -31.35 38.88
CA ASP A 109 -31.88 -31.20 40.32
C ASP A 109 -31.01 -30.00 40.72
N ILE A 110 -30.92 -28.97 39.88
CA ILE A 110 -30.10 -27.78 40.12
C ILE A 110 -30.85 -26.85 41.07
N TYR A 111 -30.28 -26.63 42.25
CA TYR A 111 -30.87 -25.78 43.30
C TYR A 111 -30.74 -24.30 42.96
N ASP A 112 -31.87 -23.58 42.95
CA ASP A 112 -31.90 -22.12 42.84
C ASP A 112 -32.15 -21.46 44.21
N PRO A 113 -31.17 -20.75 44.81
CA PRO A 113 -31.31 -20.11 46.11
C PRO A 113 -32.32 -18.95 46.12
N ARG A 114 -32.74 -18.42 44.96
CA ARG A 114 -33.75 -17.37 44.85
C ARG A 114 -35.16 -17.90 45.10
N THR A 115 -35.41 -19.15 44.71
CA THR A 115 -36.75 -19.77 44.77
C THR A 115 -36.83 -20.92 45.77
N GLY A 116 -35.70 -21.50 46.18
CA GLY A 116 -35.62 -22.66 47.06
C GLY A 116 -35.96 -23.99 46.36
N ASN A 117 -36.14 -24.00 45.04
CA ASN A 117 -36.51 -25.18 44.28
C ASN A 117 -35.31 -25.78 43.53
N ASN A 118 -35.40 -27.08 43.26
CA ASN A 118 -34.51 -27.76 42.33
C ASN A 118 -35.18 -27.84 40.96
N ILE A 119 -34.52 -27.32 39.93
CA ILE A 119 -35.05 -27.23 38.57
C ILE A 119 -33.99 -27.60 37.54
N TYR A 120 -34.42 -27.83 36.30
CA TYR A 120 -33.54 -27.69 35.15
C TYR A 120 -33.34 -26.21 34.84
N THR A 121 -32.09 -25.82 34.58
CA THR A 121 -31.71 -24.45 34.21
C THR A 121 -30.39 -24.48 33.45
N ALA A 122 -30.18 -23.51 32.56
CA ALA A 122 -28.90 -23.26 31.88
C ALA A 122 -28.12 -22.09 32.51
N ASN A 123 -28.56 -21.59 33.68
CA ASN A 123 -27.93 -20.46 34.37
C ASN A 123 -26.57 -20.85 34.96
N THR A 124 -25.50 -20.20 34.49
CA THR A 124 -24.11 -20.52 34.86
C THR A 124 -23.84 -20.42 36.36
N ALA A 125 -24.38 -19.41 37.05
CA ALA A 125 -24.17 -19.24 38.49
C ALA A 125 -24.74 -20.43 39.29
N LEU A 126 -25.89 -20.95 38.86
CA LEU A 126 -26.53 -22.10 39.49
C LEU A 126 -25.79 -23.41 39.19
N HIS A 127 -25.17 -23.53 38.01
CA HIS A 127 -24.28 -24.66 37.68
C HIS A 127 -23.05 -24.68 38.57
N ILE A 128 -22.41 -23.54 38.80
CA ILE A 128 -21.26 -23.41 39.71
C ILE A 128 -21.68 -23.80 41.13
N LEU A 129 -22.83 -23.31 41.61
CA LEU A 129 -23.37 -23.66 42.92
C LEU A 129 -23.60 -25.17 43.06
N TRP A 130 -24.24 -25.78 42.06
CA TRP A 130 -24.48 -27.22 42.03
C TRP A 130 -23.16 -28.00 42.04
N TYR A 131 -22.16 -27.55 41.27
CA TYR A 131 -20.85 -28.22 41.21
C TYR A 131 -20.13 -28.16 42.56
N LEU A 132 -20.17 -27.02 43.25
CA LEU A 132 -19.55 -26.87 44.57
C LEU A 132 -20.22 -27.80 45.61
N ARG A 133 -21.55 -27.79 45.66
CA ARG A 133 -22.30 -28.60 46.63
C ARG A 133 -22.16 -30.09 46.35
N THR A 134 -22.33 -30.50 45.09
CA THR A 134 -22.45 -31.92 44.72
C THR A 134 -21.11 -32.57 44.39
N ARG A 135 -20.20 -31.86 43.71
CA ARG A 135 -18.92 -32.43 43.23
C ARG A 135 -17.74 -32.08 44.10
N CYS A 136 -17.69 -30.87 44.64
CA CYS A 136 -16.67 -30.47 45.61
C CYS A 136 -17.05 -30.82 47.05
N ASN A 137 -18.31 -31.22 47.31
CA ASN A 137 -18.82 -31.55 48.63
C ASN A 137 -18.62 -30.41 49.64
N VAL A 138 -18.84 -29.17 49.17
CA VAL A 138 -18.79 -27.97 50.02
C VAL A 138 -20.08 -27.91 50.85
N PRO A 139 -19.99 -27.87 52.19
CA PRO A 139 -21.14 -27.72 53.07
C PRO A 139 -21.90 -26.40 52.83
N ASP A 140 -23.22 -26.42 53.03
CA ASP A 140 -24.07 -25.25 52.82
C ASP A 140 -23.71 -24.06 53.74
N ASP A 141 -23.14 -24.30 54.93
CA ASP A 141 -22.67 -23.26 55.86
C ASP A 141 -21.34 -22.60 55.44
N GLU A 142 -20.63 -23.23 54.49
CA GLU A 142 -19.48 -22.66 53.78
C GLU A 142 -19.88 -21.92 52.50
N ILE A 143 -21.18 -21.69 52.22
CA ILE A 143 -21.64 -21.01 50.99
C ILE A 143 -22.45 -19.76 51.32
N ILE A 144 -22.14 -18.64 50.67
CA ILE A 144 -22.92 -17.41 50.75
C ILE A 144 -23.97 -17.39 49.63
N PHE A 145 -25.09 -18.08 49.85
CA PHE A 145 -26.16 -18.25 48.84
C PHE A 145 -26.69 -16.94 48.24
N GLU A 146 -26.69 -15.84 48.99
CA GLU A 146 -27.11 -14.51 48.51
C GLU A 146 -26.27 -14.03 47.32
N THR A 147 -24.96 -14.32 47.32
CA THR A 147 -24.07 -13.93 46.22
C THR A 147 -24.33 -14.77 44.96
N PHE A 148 -24.65 -16.05 45.12
CA PHE A 148 -25.07 -16.91 44.01
C PHE A 148 -26.44 -16.50 43.47
N ALA A 149 -27.37 -16.08 44.33
CA ALA A 149 -28.65 -15.53 43.93
C ALA A 149 -28.48 -14.23 43.12
N SER A 150 -27.61 -13.32 43.58
CA SER A 150 -27.27 -12.10 42.85
C SER A 150 -26.62 -12.41 41.51
N ALA A 151 -25.65 -13.32 41.47
CA ALA A 151 -24.99 -13.77 40.25
C ALA A 151 -25.97 -14.45 39.29
N ALA A 152 -26.94 -15.22 39.80
CA ALA A 152 -27.98 -15.83 38.99
C ALA A 152 -28.90 -14.78 38.35
N ASN A 153 -29.22 -13.70 39.06
CA ASN A 153 -29.94 -12.57 38.47
C ASN A 153 -29.14 -11.91 37.34
N VAL A 154 -27.84 -11.70 37.53
CA VAL A 154 -26.94 -11.18 36.47
C VAL A 154 -26.94 -12.11 35.26
N CYS A 155 -26.84 -13.43 35.47
CA CYS A 155 -26.88 -14.41 34.37
C CYS A 155 -28.22 -14.40 33.62
N ASP A 156 -29.32 -14.04 34.29
CA ASP A 156 -30.70 -13.94 33.74
C ASP A 156 -31.05 -12.53 33.23
N GLU A 157 -30.07 -11.64 33.10
CA GLU A 157 -30.30 -10.35 32.44
C GLU A 157 -30.53 -10.56 30.94
N ALA A 158 -31.63 -9.99 30.43
CA ALA A 158 -31.95 -10.04 29.01
C ALA A 158 -31.12 -9.00 28.25
N LEU A 159 -30.37 -9.46 27.25
CA LEU A 159 -29.56 -8.65 26.36
C LEU A 159 -30.09 -8.73 24.94
N THR A 160 -30.11 -7.59 24.24
CA THR A 160 -30.47 -7.52 22.82
C THR A 160 -29.23 -7.70 21.97
N ASN A 161 -29.24 -8.72 21.13
CA ASN A 161 -28.17 -9.04 20.20
C ASN A 161 -28.17 -8.11 18.98
N ALA A 162 -27.07 -8.12 18.23
CA ALA A 162 -26.91 -7.30 17.02
C ALA A 162 -27.95 -7.63 15.92
N ASP A 163 -28.48 -8.85 15.91
CA ASP A 163 -29.58 -9.28 15.01
C ASP A 163 -30.99 -8.92 15.53
N GLY A 164 -31.09 -8.29 16.71
CA GLY A 164 -32.35 -7.95 17.37
C GLY A 164 -32.98 -9.09 18.19
N SER A 165 -32.38 -10.28 18.22
CA SER A 165 -32.78 -11.36 19.12
C SER A 165 -32.46 -11.01 20.57
N VAL A 166 -33.10 -11.71 21.51
CA VAL A 166 -32.84 -11.53 22.94
C VAL A 166 -32.23 -12.81 23.49
N SER A 167 -31.01 -12.75 23.99
CA SER A 167 -30.38 -13.82 24.74
C SER A 167 -30.15 -13.40 26.19
N GLN A 168 -29.95 -14.38 27.05
CA GLN A 168 -29.64 -14.16 28.46
C GLN A 168 -28.14 -13.91 28.59
N ARG A 169 -27.72 -13.12 29.58
CA ARG A 169 -26.32 -12.68 29.68
C ARG A 169 -25.33 -13.83 29.74
N TYR A 170 -25.57 -14.80 30.63
CA TYR A 170 -24.68 -15.95 30.82
C TYR A 170 -25.45 -17.27 30.92
N ARG A 171 -25.11 -18.17 30.00
CA ARG A 171 -25.57 -19.55 29.95
C ARG A 171 -24.40 -20.51 29.83
N THR A 172 -24.62 -21.73 30.30
CA THR A 172 -23.64 -22.81 30.22
C THR A 172 -24.34 -24.08 29.81
N SER A 173 -23.78 -24.76 28.81
CA SER A 173 -24.22 -26.06 28.33
C SER A 173 -22.98 -26.92 28.18
N CYS A 174 -22.84 -27.93 29.04
CA CYS A 174 -21.62 -28.74 29.06
C CYS A 174 -21.86 -30.17 29.50
N VAL A 175 -21.02 -31.06 28.98
CA VAL A 175 -20.78 -32.39 29.54
C VAL A 175 -19.47 -32.33 30.31
N ILE A 176 -19.49 -32.79 31.56
CA ILE A 176 -18.32 -32.81 32.43
C ILE A 176 -17.81 -34.25 32.49
N GLY A 177 -16.60 -34.48 31.98
CA GLY A 177 -15.93 -35.78 32.09
C GLY A 177 -15.68 -36.16 33.55
N ALA A 178 -15.83 -37.45 33.89
CA ALA A 178 -15.55 -37.94 35.24
C ALA A 178 -14.06 -37.87 35.61
N ASP A 179 -13.20 -37.77 34.60
CA ASP A 179 -11.74 -37.63 34.68
C ASP A 179 -11.28 -36.17 34.67
N GLU A 180 -12.17 -35.21 34.43
CA GLU A 180 -11.80 -33.79 34.43
C GLU A 180 -11.47 -33.30 35.85
N PRO A 181 -10.32 -32.61 36.05
CA PRO A 181 -9.94 -32.11 37.36
C PRO A 181 -10.88 -30.98 37.80
N ARG A 182 -11.34 -31.04 39.06
CA ARG A 182 -12.31 -30.08 39.63
C ARG A 182 -11.94 -28.61 39.43
N PRO A 183 -10.68 -28.16 39.63
CA PRO A 183 -10.31 -26.78 39.37
C PRO A 183 -10.49 -26.38 37.90
N GLY A 184 -10.20 -27.28 36.96
CA GLY A 184 -10.35 -27.01 35.53
C GLY A 184 -11.82 -26.86 35.12
N VAL A 185 -12.72 -27.66 35.70
CA VAL A 185 -14.17 -27.53 35.47
C VAL A 185 -14.68 -26.19 36.01
N LEU A 186 -14.30 -25.82 37.23
CA LEU A 186 -14.67 -24.53 37.82
C LEU A 186 -14.15 -23.35 37.00
N GLN A 187 -12.90 -23.39 36.53
CA GLN A 187 -12.31 -22.35 35.67
C GLN A 187 -13.08 -22.20 34.36
N LYS A 188 -13.50 -23.29 33.72
CA LYS A 188 -14.33 -23.24 32.51
C LYS A 188 -15.70 -22.62 32.79
N MET A 189 -16.34 -22.96 33.90
CA MET A 189 -17.63 -22.36 34.30
C MET A 189 -17.50 -20.87 34.68
N GLU A 190 -16.43 -20.48 35.39
CA GLU A 190 -16.11 -19.09 35.70
C GLU A 190 -15.91 -18.27 34.41
N ALA A 191 -15.16 -18.83 33.45
CA ALA A 191 -14.95 -18.21 32.14
C ALA A 191 -16.27 -18.00 31.38
N SER A 192 -17.23 -18.92 31.49
CA SER A 192 -18.55 -18.79 30.85
C SER A 192 -19.40 -17.63 31.37
N CYS A 193 -19.11 -17.07 32.55
CA CYS A 193 -19.84 -15.91 33.09
C CYS A 193 -18.95 -14.71 33.40
N ALA A 194 -17.71 -14.69 32.89
CA ALA A 194 -16.67 -13.72 33.26
C ALA A 194 -16.60 -13.49 34.79
N GLY A 195 -16.88 -14.55 35.54
CA GLY A 195 -17.07 -14.51 36.97
C GLY A 195 -15.85 -14.99 37.73
N LYS A 196 -15.89 -14.82 39.04
CA LYS A 196 -14.86 -15.32 39.94
C LYS A 196 -15.47 -15.93 41.19
N LEU A 197 -15.07 -17.15 41.49
CA LEU A 197 -15.35 -17.78 42.77
C LEU A 197 -14.32 -17.28 43.78
N ILE A 198 -14.81 -16.67 44.86
CA ILE A 198 -13.97 -16.05 45.88
C ILE A 198 -14.25 -16.76 47.20
N ARG A 199 -13.20 -17.03 47.98
CA ARG A 199 -13.34 -17.56 49.34
C ARG A 199 -13.00 -16.47 50.35
N VAL A 200 -13.98 -16.04 51.14
CA VAL A 200 -13.82 -15.01 52.17
C VAL A 200 -14.33 -15.53 53.51
N GLY A 201 -13.51 -15.46 54.56
CA GLY A 201 -13.89 -15.91 55.91
C GLY A 201 -14.26 -17.40 55.97
N GLY A 202 -13.63 -18.23 55.15
CA GLY A 202 -13.92 -19.66 55.03
C GLY A 202 -15.12 -20.00 54.13
N ARG A 203 -15.92 -19.01 53.72
CA ARG A 203 -17.10 -19.21 52.88
C ARG A 203 -16.86 -18.85 51.42
N TRP A 204 -17.54 -19.56 50.53
CA TRP A 204 -17.53 -19.35 49.09
C TRP A 204 -18.60 -18.34 48.68
N MET A 205 -18.21 -17.42 47.82
CA MET A 205 -19.08 -16.47 47.13
C MET A 205 -18.79 -16.51 45.64
N LEU A 206 -19.78 -16.12 44.84
CA LEU A 206 -19.64 -15.95 43.40
C LEU A 206 -19.92 -14.51 43.02
N GLN A 207 -19.06 -13.95 42.18
CA GLN A 207 -19.29 -12.69 41.50
C GLN A 207 -19.29 -12.95 40.00
N ALA A 208 -20.45 -12.85 39.34
CA ALA A 208 -20.54 -12.93 37.88
C ALA A 208 -20.02 -11.62 37.26
N GLY A 209 -19.57 -11.66 36.00
CA GLY A 209 -19.07 -10.50 35.26
C GLY A 209 -20.17 -9.45 35.02
N ALA A 210 -20.25 -8.46 35.90
CA ALA A 210 -21.13 -7.31 35.74
C ALA A 210 -20.55 -6.14 36.51
N TYR A 211 -21.08 -4.94 36.29
CA TYR A 211 -20.78 -3.77 37.09
C TYR A 211 -21.64 -3.74 38.36
N TYR A 212 -21.02 -3.78 39.54
CA TYR A 212 -21.68 -3.77 40.85
C TYR A 212 -21.61 -2.40 41.57
N GLY A 213 -21.21 -1.32 40.88
CA GLY A 213 -21.11 0.02 41.48
C GLY A 213 -22.46 0.74 41.64
N PRO A 214 -22.49 1.96 42.23
CA PRO A 214 -21.34 2.80 42.63
C PRO A 214 -20.64 2.30 43.90
N TYR A 215 -19.45 2.80 44.20
CA TYR A 215 -18.72 2.47 45.43
C TYR A 215 -19.57 2.67 46.69
N ASP A 216 -19.31 1.85 47.72
CA ASP A 216 -19.95 1.96 49.05
C ASP A 216 -18.93 2.25 50.18
N PHE A 217 -17.64 2.33 49.84
CA PHE A 217 -16.55 2.62 50.75
C PHE A 217 -15.46 3.44 50.06
N GLU A 218 -14.98 4.47 50.74
CA GLU A 218 -13.91 5.35 50.26
C GLU A 218 -12.63 5.08 51.05
N ILE A 219 -11.53 4.87 50.32
CA ILE A 219 -10.18 4.74 50.86
C ILE A 219 -9.52 6.12 50.79
N THR A 220 -9.17 6.67 51.94
CA THR A 220 -8.51 7.98 52.08
C THR A 220 -7.06 7.84 52.56
N GLU A 221 -6.28 8.92 52.41
CA GLU A 221 -4.84 8.92 52.72
C GLU A 221 -4.51 8.57 54.18
N ASP A 222 -5.39 8.88 55.14
CA ASP A 222 -5.21 8.54 56.55
C ASP A 222 -5.30 7.03 56.83
N MET A 223 -5.86 6.26 55.89
CA MET A 223 -5.93 4.80 55.99
C MET A 223 -4.64 4.12 55.52
N ILE A 224 -3.78 4.81 54.77
CA ILE A 224 -2.55 4.26 54.20
C ILE A 224 -1.42 4.30 55.24
N ILE A 225 -0.79 3.15 55.49
CA ILE A 225 0.28 2.98 56.50
C ILE A 225 1.64 2.61 55.91
N GLY A 226 1.73 2.48 54.59
CA GLY A 226 2.94 2.05 53.90
C GLY A 226 3.00 2.55 52.47
N THR A 227 4.06 2.18 51.75
CA THR A 227 4.25 2.59 50.36
C THR A 227 3.20 1.96 49.46
N VAL A 228 2.39 2.80 48.82
CA VAL A 228 1.52 2.38 47.72
C VAL A 228 2.41 1.97 46.54
N SER A 229 2.18 0.77 46.01
CA SER A 229 2.94 0.21 44.90
C SER A 229 2.02 -0.45 43.89
N GLY A 230 2.48 -0.68 42.67
CA GLY A 230 1.68 -1.29 41.62
C GLY A 230 1.86 -0.60 40.29
N SER A 231 0.98 -0.95 39.35
CA SER A 231 0.85 -0.31 38.06
C SER A 231 -0.62 0.07 37.85
N THR A 232 -0.85 1.21 37.22
CA THR A 232 -2.18 1.64 36.74
C THR A 232 -2.43 1.23 35.29
N GLU A 233 -1.39 0.76 34.59
CA GLU A 233 -1.45 0.37 33.18
C GLU A 233 -0.95 -1.07 33.01
N SER A 234 -1.49 -1.77 32.02
CA SER A 234 -0.91 -3.02 31.54
C SER A 234 0.45 -2.77 30.89
N THR A 235 1.43 -3.65 31.11
CA THR A 235 2.68 -3.61 30.34
C THR A 235 2.40 -3.90 28.86
N ASN A 236 3.17 -3.31 27.94
CA ASN A 236 2.99 -3.54 26.49
C ASN A 236 2.97 -5.03 26.11
N ASP A 237 3.80 -5.84 26.76
CA ASP A 237 3.85 -7.31 26.52
C ASP A 237 2.59 -8.05 26.99
N SER A 238 1.76 -7.41 27.82
CA SER A 238 0.52 -7.95 28.38
C SER A 238 -0.74 -7.25 27.85
N ALA A 239 -0.58 -6.17 27.10
CA ALA A 239 -1.69 -5.43 26.52
C ALA A 239 -2.24 -6.24 25.35
N ILE A 240 -3.53 -6.52 25.37
CA ILE A 240 -4.24 -7.16 24.27
C ILE A 240 -5.20 -6.13 23.66
N ASN A 241 -5.29 -6.15 22.33
CA ASN A 241 -6.19 -5.28 21.58
C ASN A 241 -7.14 -6.06 20.66
N THR A 242 -6.92 -7.38 20.59
CA THR A 242 -7.73 -8.33 19.83
C THR A 242 -7.92 -9.62 20.64
N VAL A 243 -9.13 -10.18 20.63
CA VAL A 243 -9.44 -11.51 21.18
C VAL A 243 -10.17 -12.34 20.14
N ARG A 244 -9.67 -13.55 19.92
CA ARG A 244 -10.26 -14.57 19.04
C ARG A 244 -10.34 -15.91 19.75
N GLY A 245 -11.06 -16.86 19.18
CA GLY A 245 -11.07 -18.23 19.69
C GLY A 245 -12.38 -18.92 19.38
N THR A 246 -12.68 -19.95 20.16
CA THR A 246 -13.69 -20.94 19.81
C THR A 246 -14.77 -21.10 20.87
N PHE A 247 -15.94 -21.58 20.45
CA PHE A 247 -17.07 -22.00 21.27
C PHE A 247 -17.68 -23.28 20.70
N ILE A 248 -18.65 -23.89 21.38
CA ILE A 248 -19.34 -25.09 20.88
C ILE A 248 -20.58 -24.64 20.11
N ASP A 249 -20.66 -24.91 18.81
CA ASP A 249 -21.78 -24.44 17.99
C ASP A 249 -22.84 -25.55 17.78
N PRO A 250 -24.07 -25.40 18.32
CA PRO A 250 -25.16 -26.35 18.10
C PRO A 250 -25.57 -26.46 16.63
N GLU A 251 -25.47 -25.39 15.83
CA GLU A 251 -25.80 -25.38 14.40
C GLU A 251 -24.76 -26.16 13.59
N GLN A 252 -23.51 -26.22 14.08
CA GLN A 252 -22.44 -27.05 13.53
C GLN A 252 -22.34 -28.41 14.25
N SER A 253 -23.48 -29.03 14.57
CA SER A 253 -23.53 -30.36 15.18
C SER A 253 -22.72 -30.50 16.48
N TRP A 254 -22.72 -29.44 17.32
CA TRP A 254 -22.01 -29.36 18.59
C TRP A 254 -20.49 -29.48 18.46
N THR A 255 -19.94 -28.99 17.36
CA THR A 255 -18.48 -28.96 17.13
C THR A 255 -17.87 -27.62 17.56
N GLU A 256 -16.58 -27.66 17.91
CA GLU A 256 -15.83 -26.47 18.28
C GLU A 256 -15.58 -25.58 17.05
N THR A 257 -16.08 -24.35 17.10
CA THR A 257 -16.10 -23.40 15.98
C THR A 257 -15.62 -22.02 16.44
N ASP A 258 -14.96 -21.27 15.56
CA ASP A 258 -14.48 -19.92 15.87
C ASP A 258 -15.66 -18.95 16.05
N TYR A 259 -15.63 -18.14 17.12
CA TYR A 259 -16.54 -16.98 17.23
C TYR A 259 -15.91 -15.76 16.55
N PRO A 260 -16.72 -14.74 16.17
CA PRO A 260 -16.23 -13.55 15.48
C PRO A 260 -15.25 -12.79 16.38
N GLU A 261 -14.09 -12.44 15.83
CA GLU A 261 -13.05 -11.74 16.57
C GLU A 261 -13.54 -10.40 17.13
N VAL A 262 -13.15 -10.12 18.37
CA VAL A 262 -13.42 -8.86 19.04
C VAL A 262 -12.13 -8.05 19.09
N SER A 263 -12.12 -6.89 18.44
CA SER A 263 -10.97 -5.98 18.41
C SER A 263 -11.39 -4.52 18.56
N VAL A 264 -10.47 -3.71 19.07
CA VAL A 264 -10.64 -2.25 19.20
C VAL A 264 -9.60 -1.57 18.31
N SER A 265 -10.06 -0.97 17.22
CA SER A 265 -9.20 -0.41 16.17
C SER A 265 -8.32 0.73 16.68
N GLU A 266 -8.83 1.54 17.61
CA GLU A 266 -8.07 2.60 18.26
C GLU A 266 -6.86 2.05 19.02
N TRP A 267 -7.03 0.94 19.75
CA TRP A 267 -5.94 0.32 20.52
C TRP A 267 -4.90 -0.34 19.63
N ILE A 268 -5.30 -0.95 18.50
CA ILE A 268 -4.37 -1.49 17.51
C ILE A 268 -3.45 -0.39 16.95
N LEU A 269 -4.00 0.80 16.70
CA LEU A 269 -3.22 1.95 16.23
C LEU A 269 -2.28 2.49 17.30
N GLU A 270 -2.74 2.62 18.55
CA GLU A 270 -1.92 3.07 19.68
C GLU A 270 -0.75 2.13 19.98
N ASP A 271 -0.99 0.82 19.90
CA ASP A 271 0.01 -0.21 20.20
C ASP A 271 0.98 -0.46 19.03
N GLY A 272 0.70 0.12 17.86
CA GLY A 272 1.52 -0.04 16.66
C GLY A 272 1.38 -1.40 15.97
N GLY A 273 0.31 -2.15 16.25
CA GLY A 273 0.04 -3.46 15.66
C GLY A 273 -1.01 -4.29 16.41
N GLU A 274 -1.37 -5.43 15.81
CA GLU A 274 -2.31 -6.38 16.41
C GLU A 274 -1.62 -7.20 17.51
N ALA A 275 -2.22 -7.21 18.70
CA ALA A 275 -1.85 -8.01 19.86
C ALA A 275 -3.04 -8.90 20.24
N ALA A 276 -3.10 -10.08 19.59
CA ALA A 276 -4.20 -11.02 19.72
C ALA A 276 -3.97 -12.09 20.81
N GLU A 277 -4.98 -12.33 21.65
CA GLU A 277 -5.05 -13.46 22.58
C GLU A 277 -6.14 -14.46 22.14
N THR A 278 -5.87 -15.76 22.31
CA THR A 278 -6.85 -16.81 22.03
C THR A 278 -7.58 -17.22 23.30
N MET A 279 -8.91 -17.13 23.29
CA MET A 279 -9.78 -17.55 24.39
C MET A 279 -10.82 -18.56 23.89
N THR A 280 -10.83 -19.76 24.47
CA THR A 280 -11.77 -20.82 24.11
C THR A 280 -12.81 -21.00 25.20
N PHE A 281 -14.08 -21.07 24.82
CA PHE A 281 -15.23 -21.20 25.70
C PHE A 281 -15.96 -22.53 25.46
N PRO A 282 -15.46 -23.65 25.99
CA PRO A 282 -15.97 -24.98 25.65
C PRO A 282 -17.35 -25.30 26.25
N TYR A 283 -17.84 -24.46 27.17
CA TYR A 283 -19.12 -24.64 27.86
C TYR A 283 -20.17 -23.60 27.44
N VAL A 284 -19.89 -22.81 26.40
CA VAL A 284 -20.77 -21.79 25.86
C VAL A 284 -21.24 -22.25 24.48
N ASP A 285 -22.55 -22.20 24.28
CA ASP A 285 -23.24 -22.65 23.06
C ASP A 285 -24.02 -21.55 22.32
N ASP A 286 -24.18 -20.38 22.93
CA ASP A 286 -24.74 -19.19 22.28
C ASP A 286 -23.65 -18.44 21.50
N ALA A 287 -23.91 -18.12 20.22
CA ALA A 287 -22.91 -17.50 19.33
C ALA A 287 -22.53 -16.05 19.70
N TYR A 288 -23.31 -15.36 20.54
CA TYR A 288 -23.06 -13.98 20.95
C TYR A 288 -22.33 -13.90 22.29
N GLN A 289 -22.66 -14.76 23.24
CA GLN A 289 -22.03 -14.82 24.55
C GLN A 289 -20.47 -14.84 24.52
N PRO A 290 -19.77 -15.62 23.67
CA PRO A 290 -18.30 -15.62 23.66
C PRO A 290 -17.71 -14.28 23.22
N GLN A 291 -18.36 -13.53 22.32
CA GLN A 291 -17.92 -12.17 21.94
C GLN A 291 -18.03 -11.21 23.13
N ARG A 292 -19.12 -11.30 23.91
CA ARG A 292 -19.27 -10.48 25.13
C ARG A 292 -18.21 -10.82 26.17
N LEU A 293 -17.97 -12.10 26.39
CA LEU A 293 -16.93 -12.58 27.31
C LEU A 293 -15.53 -12.14 26.86
N ALA A 294 -15.24 -12.24 25.56
CA ALA A 294 -14.01 -11.75 24.94
C ALA A 294 -13.84 -10.24 25.12
N ASN A 295 -14.88 -9.43 24.91
CA ASN A 295 -14.82 -7.99 25.15
C ASN A 295 -14.57 -7.63 26.61
N ILE A 296 -15.26 -8.31 27.54
CA ILE A 296 -15.04 -8.11 28.98
C ILE A 296 -13.57 -8.43 29.32
N ALA A 297 -13.05 -9.55 28.83
CA ALA A 297 -11.66 -9.94 29.06
C ALA A 297 -10.68 -8.93 28.45
N LEU A 298 -10.91 -8.51 27.20
CA LEU A 298 -10.13 -7.48 26.51
C LEU A 298 -10.05 -6.19 27.33
N ARG A 299 -11.20 -5.67 27.76
CA ARG A 299 -11.30 -4.43 28.55
C ARG A 299 -10.70 -4.58 29.94
N GLN A 300 -10.88 -5.73 30.60
CA GLN A 300 -10.26 -6.01 31.90
C GLN A 300 -8.73 -6.08 31.82
N ARG A 301 -8.18 -6.61 30.71
CA ARG A 301 -6.73 -6.66 30.49
C ARG A 301 -6.16 -5.28 30.16
N ARG A 302 -6.88 -4.47 29.36
CA ARG A 302 -6.47 -3.12 28.98
C ARG A 302 -6.57 -2.13 30.14
N ALA A 303 -7.63 -2.20 30.94
CA ALA A 303 -7.73 -1.50 32.24
C ALA A 303 -6.75 -2.08 33.30
N GLY A 304 -5.83 -2.94 32.86
CA GLY A 304 -4.93 -3.73 33.70
C GLY A 304 -4.04 -2.87 34.58
N GLY A 305 -3.43 -3.55 35.55
CA GLY A 305 -2.75 -2.91 36.66
C GLY A 305 -3.44 -3.26 37.96
N ALA A 306 -2.65 -3.61 38.98
CA ALA A 306 -3.12 -3.78 40.33
C ALA A 306 -2.36 -2.79 41.21
N ILE A 307 -3.10 -2.08 42.06
CA ILE A 307 -2.52 -1.19 43.06
C ILE A 307 -2.59 -1.89 44.41
N SER A 308 -1.41 -2.03 45.02
CA SER A 308 -1.23 -2.53 46.37
C SER A 308 -1.30 -1.36 47.35
N LEU A 309 -2.30 -1.38 48.21
CA LEU A 309 -2.57 -0.37 49.22
C LEU A 309 -2.31 -0.98 50.60
N PRO A 310 -1.15 -0.71 51.24
CA PRO A 310 -0.92 -1.09 52.63
C PRO A 310 -1.73 -0.16 53.52
N MET A 311 -2.80 -0.68 54.12
CA MET A 311 -3.77 0.05 54.92
C MET A 311 -3.71 -0.35 56.40
N ASN A 312 -4.22 0.51 57.27
CA ASN A 312 -4.53 0.14 58.66
C ASN A 312 -5.71 -0.88 58.71
N PHE A 313 -6.23 -1.17 59.89
CA PHE A 313 -7.34 -2.12 60.06
C PHE A 313 -8.63 -1.76 59.32
N SER A 314 -8.81 -0.52 58.84
CA SER A 314 -9.92 -0.14 57.97
C SER A 314 -9.93 -0.93 56.66
N GLY A 315 -8.77 -1.42 56.19
CA GLY A 315 -8.66 -2.29 55.02
C GLY A 315 -9.43 -3.61 55.16
N TYR A 316 -9.79 -4.06 56.38
CA TYR A 316 -10.64 -5.23 56.59
C TYR A 316 -12.04 -5.10 55.93
N ASN A 317 -12.48 -3.85 55.71
CA ASN A 317 -13.73 -3.57 55.02
C ASN A 317 -13.62 -3.79 53.50
N CYS A 318 -12.40 -3.77 52.94
CA CYS A 318 -12.09 -3.96 51.54
C CYS A 318 -11.97 -5.45 51.21
N ARG A 319 -13.08 -6.18 51.25
CA ARG A 319 -13.11 -7.60 50.90
C ARG A 319 -13.05 -7.79 49.38
N PRO A 320 -12.41 -8.86 48.86
CA PRO A 320 -12.39 -9.13 47.43
C PRO A 320 -13.80 -9.19 46.85
N GLY A 321 -13.98 -8.55 45.70
CA GLY A 321 -15.27 -8.35 45.02
C GLY A 321 -16.02 -7.07 45.40
N ARG A 322 -15.58 -6.33 46.43
CA ARG A 322 -16.17 -5.03 46.80
C ARG A 322 -15.68 -3.91 45.88
N VAL A 323 -16.57 -3.00 45.51
CA VAL A 323 -16.23 -1.77 44.78
C VAL A 323 -15.91 -0.65 45.78
N VAL A 324 -14.77 -0.01 45.62
CA VAL A 324 -14.25 1.04 46.51
C VAL A 324 -13.82 2.27 45.70
N LEU A 325 -13.98 3.47 46.27
CA LEU A 325 -13.37 4.68 45.73
C LEU A 325 -11.97 4.83 46.35
N VAL A 326 -10.93 4.95 45.52
CA VAL A 326 -9.57 5.27 45.99
C VAL A 326 -9.35 6.77 45.80
N ASN A 327 -9.30 7.50 46.91
CA ASN A 327 -9.09 8.94 46.96
C ASN A 327 -7.76 9.25 47.64
N LEU A 328 -6.69 9.27 46.84
CA LEU A 328 -5.32 9.60 47.25
C LEU A 328 -4.81 10.80 46.44
N PRO A 329 -5.20 12.04 46.78
CA PRO A 329 -4.85 13.23 46.02
C PRO A 329 -3.34 13.48 45.89
N SER A 330 -2.53 13.12 46.90
CA SER A 330 -1.07 13.25 46.86
C SER A 330 -0.41 12.37 45.80
N LEU A 331 -1.07 11.27 45.41
CA LEU A 331 -0.64 10.36 44.35
C LEU A 331 -1.38 10.62 43.03
N ASN A 332 -2.24 11.63 42.98
CA ASN A 332 -3.13 11.91 41.85
C ASN A 332 -4.03 10.72 41.47
N ILE A 333 -4.48 9.95 42.46
CA ILE A 333 -5.40 8.81 42.28
C ILE A 333 -6.77 9.20 42.82
N PHE A 334 -7.77 9.26 41.92
CA PHE A 334 -9.17 9.48 42.25
C PHE A 334 -10.04 8.70 41.27
N SER A 335 -10.35 7.43 41.59
CA SER A 335 -11.19 6.58 40.73
C SER A 335 -11.83 5.41 41.50
N GLU A 336 -12.82 4.76 40.88
CA GLU A 336 -13.43 3.53 41.36
C GLU A 336 -12.57 2.31 41.02
N PHE A 337 -12.40 1.42 41.99
CA PHE A 337 -11.68 0.17 41.84
C PHE A 337 -12.48 -0.99 42.45
N ILE A 338 -12.22 -2.20 41.97
CA ILE A 338 -12.68 -3.43 42.62
C ILE A 338 -11.53 -4.04 43.41
N VAL A 339 -11.82 -4.51 44.62
CA VAL A 339 -10.85 -5.26 45.40
C VAL A 339 -10.67 -6.64 44.75
N SER A 340 -9.46 -6.92 44.31
CA SER A 340 -9.10 -8.18 43.66
C SER A 340 -8.56 -9.23 44.62
N ASP A 341 -7.87 -8.78 45.66
CA ASP A 341 -7.30 -9.59 46.73
C ASP A 341 -7.04 -8.74 47.98
N TRP A 342 -6.84 -9.39 49.12
CA TRP A 342 -6.44 -8.73 50.35
C TRP A 342 -5.67 -9.71 51.24
N SER A 343 -4.72 -9.19 52.02
CA SER A 343 -3.96 -9.99 52.99
C SER A 343 -3.79 -9.23 54.31
N MET A 344 -3.72 -9.98 55.41
CA MET A 344 -3.38 -9.45 56.73
C MET A 344 -2.14 -10.15 57.26
N GLY A 345 -1.25 -9.39 57.90
CA GLY A 345 -0.12 -9.92 58.65
C GLY A 345 -0.33 -9.85 60.16
N ASP A 346 0.42 -10.65 60.91
CA ASP A 346 0.33 -10.68 62.38
C ASP A 346 0.87 -9.40 63.05
N ASN A 347 1.76 -8.67 62.36
CA ASN A 347 2.45 -7.46 62.84
C ASN A 347 2.30 -6.25 61.90
N GLU A 348 1.56 -6.38 60.81
CA GLU A 348 1.36 -5.36 59.78
C GLU A 348 -0.15 -5.14 59.57
N GLY A 349 -0.53 -4.00 58.99
CA GLY A 349 -1.95 -3.74 58.70
C GLY A 349 -2.51 -4.64 57.59
N CYS A 350 -3.57 -4.19 56.95
CA CYS A 350 -4.24 -4.88 55.87
C CYS A 350 -3.67 -4.41 54.52
N THR A 351 -3.13 -5.31 53.70
CA THR A 351 -2.75 -4.97 52.32
C THR A 351 -3.90 -5.30 51.38
N VAL A 352 -4.45 -4.28 50.71
CA VAL A 352 -5.57 -4.43 49.77
C VAL A 352 -5.04 -4.28 48.34
N GLN A 353 -5.35 -5.23 47.47
CA GLN A 353 -5.03 -5.17 46.05
C GLN A 353 -6.26 -4.76 45.26
N VAL A 354 -6.21 -3.61 44.60
CA VAL A 354 -7.34 -3.07 43.83
C VAL A 354 -7.02 -3.03 42.34
N LYS A 355 -8.04 -3.22 41.50
CA LYS A 355 -7.96 -3.11 40.04
C LYS A 355 -9.00 -2.14 39.52
N GLN A 356 -8.67 -1.40 38.47
CA GLN A 356 -9.60 -0.42 37.89
C GLN A 356 -10.92 -1.11 37.52
N TYR A 357 -12.02 -0.44 37.83
CA TYR A 357 -13.34 -1.04 37.70
C TYR A 357 -14.37 -0.02 37.27
N GLU A 358 -14.83 -0.14 36.03
CA GLU A 358 -15.71 0.82 35.39
C GLU A 358 -16.86 0.10 34.69
N ALA A 359 -18.01 0.76 34.59
CA ALA A 359 -19.16 0.21 33.88
C ALA A 359 -18.83 -0.16 32.43
N ALA A 360 -17.99 0.64 31.77
CA ALA A 360 -17.57 0.44 30.38
C ALA A 360 -16.86 -0.89 30.14
N ILE A 361 -16.25 -1.52 31.16
CA ILE A 361 -15.63 -2.84 31.04
C ILE A 361 -16.68 -3.92 30.71
N PHE A 362 -17.90 -3.71 31.18
CA PHE A 362 -19.03 -4.64 31.04
C PHE A 362 -20.03 -4.19 29.97
N ASP A 363 -19.69 -3.14 29.20
CA ASP A 363 -20.45 -2.73 28.04
C ASP A 363 -20.54 -3.87 27.03
N ASP A 364 -21.67 -3.93 26.34
CA ASP A 364 -21.86 -4.97 25.35
C ASP A 364 -21.05 -4.64 24.08
N ALA A 365 -20.38 -5.65 23.54
CA ALA A 365 -19.67 -5.56 22.26
C ALA A 365 -20.19 -6.65 21.33
N VAL A 366 -21.52 -6.67 21.16
CA VAL A 366 -22.15 -7.62 20.25
C VAL A 366 -21.72 -7.28 18.83
N GLY A 367 -20.83 -8.09 18.26
CA GLY A 367 -20.59 -8.13 16.83
C GLY A 367 -21.76 -8.77 16.09
N GLN A 368 -21.63 -8.93 14.77
CA GLN A 368 -22.58 -9.77 14.02
C GLN A 368 -22.52 -11.21 14.57
N PRO A 369 -23.64 -11.97 14.56
CA PRO A 369 -23.53 -13.41 14.80
C PRO A 369 -22.48 -13.98 13.86
N TYR A 370 -21.70 -14.94 14.36
CA TYR A 370 -20.99 -15.82 13.43
C TYR A 370 -22.05 -16.44 12.54
N ASN A 371 -21.97 -16.16 11.24
CA ASN A 371 -22.76 -16.90 10.27
C ASN A 371 -21.89 -18.10 9.91
N PRO A 372 -22.07 -19.26 10.56
CA PRO A 372 -21.41 -20.45 10.08
C PRO A 372 -21.74 -20.56 8.60
N LEU A 373 -20.72 -20.73 7.77
CA LEU A 373 -20.99 -21.22 6.42
C LEU A 373 -21.70 -22.55 6.65
N GLY A 374 -23.04 -22.53 6.52
CA GLY A 374 -23.87 -23.70 6.80
C GLY A 374 -23.23 -24.90 6.14
N PHE A 375 -23.25 -26.05 6.80
CA PHE A 375 -22.64 -27.27 6.28
C PHE A 375 -22.89 -27.33 4.79
N ILE A 376 -21.82 -27.19 4.00
CA ILE A 376 -21.93 -27.57 2.60
C ILE A 376 -22.23 -29.06 2.75
N ASN A 377 -23.47 -29.47 2.50
CA ASN A 377 -23.78 -30.86 2.23
C ASN A 377 -22.95 -31.20 0.99
N MET A 378 -21.69 -31.56 1.24
CA MET A 378 -20.79 -31.98 0.20
C MET A 378 -21.33 -33.33 -0.24
N PRO A 379 -21.68 -33.50 -1.53
CA PRO A 379 -21.67 -34.84 -2.07
C PRO A 379 -20.23 -35.35 -1.88
N SER A 380 -20.04 -36.34 -1.02
CA SER A 380 -18.79 -37.07 -0.74
C SER A 380 -17.49 -36.45 -1.31
N GLY A 381 -16.76 -35.70 -0.48
CA GLY A 381 -15.40 -35.18 -0.65
C GLY A 381 -14.80 -35.10 -2.06
N GLY A 382 -14.83 -33.91 -2.67
CA GLY A 382 -14.12 -33.62 -3.93
C GLY A 382 -13.62 -32.17 -4.03
N LEU A 383 -12.47 -31.97 -4.72
CA LEU A 383 -11.87 -30.67 -5.04
C LEU A 383 -12.86 -29.81 -5.85
N GLY A 384 -13.09 -28.54 -5.46
CA GLY A 384 -14.03 -27.65 -6.15
C GLY A 384 -13.63 -27.34 -7.59
N SER A 385 -14.61 -27.09 -8.49
CA SER A 385 -14.34 -26.73 -9.89
C SER A 385 -13.89 -25.27 -10.01
N PRO A 386 -12.93 -24.94 -10.90
CA PRO A 386 -12.61 -23.55 -11.23
C PRO A 386 -13.86 -22.76 -11.63
N THR A 387 -13.93 -21.48 -11.27
CA THR A 387 -15.10 -20.62 -11.57
C THR A 387 -14.67 -19.37 -12.33
N GLY A 388 -15.64 -18.52 -12.72
CA GLY A 388 -15.33 -17.25 -13.36
C GLY A 388 -14.55 -17.38 -14.68
N LEU A 389 -14.80 -18.45 -15.44
CA LEU A 389 -14.16 -18.63 -16.74
C LEU A 389 -14.53 -17.44 -17.63
N ALA A 390 -13.52 -16.67 -18.02
CA ALA A 390 -13.70 -15.52 -18.89
C ALA A 390 -12.69 -15.57 -20.02
N TRP A 391 -13.18 -15.37 -21.23
CA TRP A 391 -12.36 -15.21 -22.41
C TRP A 391 -12.20 -13.72 -22.72
N SER A 392 -10.97 -13.23 -22.62
CA SER A 392 -10.62 -11.92 -23.13
C SER A 392 -9.93 -12.10 -24.46
N ALA A 393 -10.54 -11.59 -25.55
CA ALA A 393 -9.85 -11.51 -26.82
C ALA A 393 -8.59 -10.63 -26.68
N GLY A 394 -7.50 -11.02 -27.33
CA GLY A 394 -6.26 -10.27 -27.28
C GLY A 394 -6.28 -9.07 -28.23
N ASP A 395 -5.79 -7.92 -27.76
CA ASP A 395 -5.66 -6.70 -28.57
C ASP A 395 -4.50 -6.77 -29.59
N VAL A 396 -3.64 -7.79 -29.50
CA VAL A 396 -2.47 -8.01 -30.36
C VAL A 396 -2.55 -9.40 -30.98
N ALA A 397 -3.31 -9.51 -32.08
CA ALA A 397 -3.71 -10.81 -32.62
C ALA A 397 -2.56 -11.74 -33.09
N GLU A 398 -1.37 -11.23 -33.36
CA GLU A 398 -0.34 -12.06 -34.01
C GLU A 398 0.36 -13.06 -33.09
N VAL A 399 0.26 -12.94 -31.75
CA VAL A 399 0.98 -13.82 -30.81
C VAL A 399 0.04 -14.59 -29.86
N VAL A 400 -1.03 -13.95 -29.38
CA VAL A 400 -2.01 -14.52 -28.43
C VAL A 400 -3.41 -14.09 -28.84
N GLN A 401 -4.31 -15.06 -29.04
CA GLN A 401 -5.68 -14.80 -29.53
C GLN A 401 -6.65 -14.39 -28.46
N GLY A 402 -6.34 -14.83 -27.26
CA GLY A 402 -6.99 -14.36 -26.07
C GLY A 402 -6.43 -15.10 -24.90
N VAL A 403 -6.78 -14.58 -23.75
CA VAL A 403 -6.42 -15.16 -22.48
C VAL A 403 -7.68 -15.74 -21.91
N LEU A 404 -7.67 -17.06 -21.72
CA LEU A 404 -8.67 -17.72 -20.89
C LEU A 404 -8.24 -17.51 -19.45
N SER A 405 -9.09 -16.87 -18.66
CA SER A 405 -8.88 -16.66 -17.23
C SER A 405 -9.90 -17.48 -16.45
N TRP A 406 -9.51 -17.89 -15.25
CA TRP A 406 -10.39 -18.56 -14.30
C TRP A 406 -10.00 -18.17 -12.88
N VAL A 407 -10.95 -18.32 -11.98
CA VAL A 407 -10.74 -18.19 -10.54
C VAL A 407 -10.39 -19.59 -9.99
N PRO A 408 -9.22 -19.73 -9.34
CA PRO A 408 -8.87 -20.94 -8.60
C PRO A 408 -10.00 -21.43 -7.69
N PRO A 409 -10.30 -22.73 -7.64
CA PRO A 409 -11.21 -23.29 -6.65
C PRO A 409 -10.56 -23.32 -5.27
N GLN A 410 -11.40 -23.38 -4.24
CA GLN A 410 -10.96 -23.54 -2.86
C GLN A 410 -10.41 -24.98 -2.65
N GLY A 411 -9.21 -25.09 -2.07
CA GLY A 411 -8.51 -26.36 -1.81
C GLY A 411 -7.07 -26.40 -2.32
N ILE A 412 -6.29 -27.42 -1.93
CA ILE A 412 -4.91 -27.58 -2.41
C ILE A 412 -4.95 -28.01 -3.88
N VAL A 413 -4.76 -27.04 -4.78
CA VAL A 413 -4.53 -27.29 -6.20
C VAL A 413 -3.04 -27.53 -6.42
N THR A 414 -2.68 -28.58 -7.14
CA THR A 414 -1.32 -28.86 -7.60
C THR A 414 -1.12 -28.42 -9.05
N SER A 415 -2.17 -28.48 -9.87
CA SER A 415 -2.16 -28.02 -11.26
C SER A 415 -3.58 -27.85 -11.82
N TYR A 416 -3.71 -27.16 -12.95
CA TYR A 416 -4.93 -27.12 -13.77
C TYR A 416 -4.70 -27.82 -15.10
N VAL A 417 -5.76 -28.35 -15.68
CA VAL A 417 -5.80 -28.83 -17.06
C VAL A 417 -6.82 -28.02 -17.84
N VAL A 418 -6.35 -27.30 -18.86
CA VAL A 418 -7.18 -26.55 -19.80
C VAL A 418 -7.35 -27.36 -21.07
N THR A 419 -8.58 -27.60 -21.50
CA THR A 419 -8.92 -28.34 -22.72
C THR A 419 -9.77 -27.50 -23.65
N VAL A 420 -9.32 -27.26 -24.88
CA VAL A 420 -10.07 -26.58 -25.94
C VAL A 420 -10.67 -27.62 -26.88
N ARG A 421 -11.97 -27.56 -27.13
CA ARG A 421 -12.70 -28.48 -27.98
C ARG A 421 -13.40 -27.77 -29.14
N GLN A 422 -13.41 -28.41 -30.31
CA GLN A 422 -14.19 -27.99 -31.48
C GLN A 422 -15.11 -29.13 -31.91
N GLY A 423 -16.44 -28.91 -31.89
CA GLY A 423 -17.42 -29.95 -32.21
C GLY A 423 -17.35 -31.20 -31.32
N GLY A 424 -16.90 -31.05 -30.06
CA GLY A 424 -16.72 -32.15 -29.10
C GLY A 424 -15.33 -32.79 -29.07
N ASN A 425 -14.51 -32.59 -30.10
CA ASN A 425 -13.14 -33.12 -30.16
C ASN A 425 -12.14 -32.16 -29.52
N ALA A 426 -11.25 -32.66 -28.67
CA ALA A 426 -10.17 -31.86 -28.07
C ALA A 426 -9.11 -31.50 -29.12
N VAL A 427 -8.96 -30.21 -29.39
CA VAL A 427 -7.98 -29.67 -30.36
C VAL A 427 -6.72 -29.16 -29.68
N GLN A 428 -6.80 -28.74 -28.41
CA GLN A 428 -5.65 -28.42 -27.57
C GLN A 428 -5.93 -28.85 -26.12
N SER A 429 -4.91 -29.34 -25.43
CA SER A 429 -4.97 -29.63 -23.99
C SER A 429 -3.64 -29.25 -23.36
N ARG A 430 -3.66 -28.49 -22.26
CA ARG A 430 -2.45 -28.00 -21.61
C ARG A 430 -2.61 -28.00 -20.10
N ALA A 431 -1.65 -28.61 -19.40
CA ALA A 431 -1.55 -28.52 -17.96
C ALA A 431 -0.75 -27.28 -17.56
N VAL A 432 -1.19 -26.59 -16.51
CA VAL A 432 -0.51 -25.41 -15.94
C VAL A 432 -0.39 -25.53 -14.43
N PRO A 433 0.65 -24.94 -13.82
CA PRO A 433 0.87 -25.05 -12.38
C PRO A 433 -0.27 -24.41 -11.57
N ALA A 434 -0.39 -24.77 -10.30
CA ALA A 434 -1.42 -24.26 -9.39
C ALA A 434 -1.43 -22.73 -9.24
N THR A 435 -0.31 -22.06 -9.50
CA THR A 435 -0.19 -20.60 -9.45
C THR A 435 -0.75 -19.90 -10.69
N ALA A 436 -1.08 -20.65 -11.75
CA ALA A 436 -1.67 -20.09 -12.96
C ALA A 436 -3.18 -19.92 -12.80
N ASN A 437 -3.67 -18.72 -13.03
CA ASN A 437 -5.09 -18.35 -13.10
C ASN A 437 -5.52 -17.94 -14.53
N THR A 438 -4.57 -18.00 -15.47
CA THR A 438 -4.78 -17.60 -16.85
C THR A 438 -3.99 -18.50 -17.79
N LEU A 439 -4.49 -18.62 -19.02
CA LEU A 439 -3.81 -19.27 -20.11
C LEU A 439 -3.95 -18.46 -21.39
N ALA A 440 -2.83 -17.99 -21.93
CA ALA A 440 -2.75 -17.50 -23.29
C ALA A 440 -2.96 -18.66 -24.27
N ILE A 441 -4.00 -18.55 -25.10
CA ILE A 441 -4.37 -19.52 -26.13
C ILE A 441 -4.06 -18.94 -27.51
N ASN A 442 -3.43 -19.75 -28.36
CA ASN A 442 -3.03 -19.38 -29.70
C ASN A 442 -3.15 -20.51 -30.72
N GLY A 443 -3.12 -20.14 -32.00
CA GLY A 443 -3.13 -21.09 -33.13
C GLY A 443 -4.50 -21.71 -33.46
N LEU A 444 -5.60 -21.12 -33.01
CA LEU A 444 -6.96 -21.54 -33.35
C LEU A 444 -7.45 -20.82 -34.63
N PRO A 445 -7.92 -21.56 -35.65
CA PRO A 445 -8.63 -20.97 -36.79
C PRO A 445 -9.93 -20.25 -36.37
N SER A 446 -10.52 -19.47 -37.29
CA SER A 446 -11.83 -18.86 -37.04
C SER A 446 -12.92 -19.93 -36.91
N GLY A 447 -13.78 -19.81 -35.88
CA GLY A 447 -14.77 -20.83 -35.55
C GLY A 447 -15.30 -20.76 -34.12
N ALA A 448 -16.23 -21.67 -33.79
CA ALA A 448 -16.79 -21.81 -32.44
C ALA A 448 -16.09 -22.94 -31.66
N TYR A 449 -15.70 -22.65 -30.43
CA TYR A 449 -14.94 -23.52 -29.54
C TYR A 449 -15.60 -23.60 -28.17
N THR A 450 -15.40 -24.72 -27.48
CA THR A 450 -15.71 -24.86 -26.06
C THR A 450 -14.40 -25.06 -25.31
N MET A 451 -14.07 -24.13 -24.43
CA MET A 451 -12.87 -24.20 -23.60
C MET A 451 -13.26 -24.63 -22.19
N GLY A 452 -12.53 -25.58 -21.62
CA GLY A 452 -12.78 -26.11 -20.29
C GLY A 452 -11.55 -26.08 -19.39
N VAL A 453 -11.74 -25.86 -18.09
CA VAL A 453 -10.68 -25.87 -17.08
C VAL A 453 -11.09 -26.78 -15.93
N ALA A 454 -10.21 -27.70 -15.55
CA ALA A 454 -10.36 -28.55 -14.37
C ALA A 454 -9.12 -28.40 -13.47
N ALA A 455 -9.33 -28.37 -12.15
CA ALA A 455 -8.27 -28.37 -11.16
C ALA A 455 -7.90 -29.80 -10.74
N LEU A 456 -6.63 -30.01 -10.42
CA LEU A 456 -6.08 -31.25 -9.86
C LEU A 456 -5.47 -30.95 -8.51
N GLY A 457 -5.74 -31.79 -7.52
CA GLY A 457 -5.18 -31.75 -6.17
C GLY A 457 -4.44 -33.04 -5.84
N PRO A 458 -3.87 -33.17 -4.63
CA PRO A 458 -3.01 -34.30 -4.26
C PRO A 458 -3.67 -35.69 -4.40
N MET A 459 -4.99 -35.80 -4.18
CA MET A 459 -5.75 -37.07 -4.27
C MET A 459 -7.14 -36.90 -4.92
N ALA A 460 -7.42 -35.76 -5.56
CA ALA A 460 -8.75 -35.45 -6.10
C ALA A 460 -8.67 -34.61 -7.38
N ARG A 461 -9.65 -34.78 -8.26
CA ARG A 461 -9.84 -33.96 -9.47
C ARG A 461 -11.19 -33.26 -9.38
N SER A 462 -11.24 -31.99 -9.73
CA SER A 462 -12.49 -31.23 -9.75
C SER A 462 -13.36 -31.57 -10.96
N GLY A 463 -14.62 -31.13 -10.93
CA GLY A 463 -15.41 -30.99 -12.15
C GLY A 463 -14.76 -30.01 -13.14
N GLU A 464 -15.10 -30.15 -14.42
CA GLU A 464 -14.62 -29.27 -15.50
C GLU A 464 -15.60 -28.12 -15.70
N ALA A 465 -15.15 -26.87 -15.49
CA ALA A 465 -15.92 -25.69 -15.86
C ALA A 465 -15.67 -25.37 -17.33
N THR A 466 -16.71 -24.97 -18.07
CA THR A 466 -16.61 -24.71 -19.51
C THR A 466 -17.19 -23.36 -19.91
N ILE A 467 -16.65 -22.79 -21.00
CA ILE A 467 -17.16 -21.59 -21.67
C ILE A 467 -17.17 -21.82 -23.18
N SER A 468 -18.20 -21.32 -23.86
CA SER A 468 -18.26 -21.28 -25.32
C SER A 468 -17.69 -19.96 -25.84
N VAL A 469 -16.75 -20.05 -26.76
CA VAL A 469 -16.00 -18.92 -27.32
C VAL A 469 -16.07 -18.98 -28.84
N SER A 470 -16.23 -17.82 -29.48
CA SER A 470 -16.15 -17.70 -30.94
C SER A 470 -14.95 -16.85 -31.34
N ILE A 471 -14.09 -17.37 -32.21
CA ILE A 471 -12.94 -16.65 -32.75
C ILE A 471 -13.34 -16.11 -34.14
N GLN A 472 -13.46 -14.79 -34.27
CA GLN A 472 -13.87 -14.08 -35.49
C GLN A 472 -12.70 -13.34 -36.15
N GLY A 473 -12.77 -13.12 -37.47
CA GLY A 473 -11.82 -12.26 -38.19
C GLY A 473 -12.02 -10.75 -37.90
N PRO A 474 -11.18 -9.85 -38.46
CA PRO A 474 -11.28 -8.42 -38.17
C PRO A 474 -12.50 -7.78 -38.85
N PRO A 475 -13.07 -6.71 -38.28
CA PRO A 475 -14.17 -5.98 -38.89
C PRO A 475 -13.71 -5.25 -40.17
N ILE A 476 -14.63 -5.04 -41.13
CA ILE A 476 -14.38 -4.19 -42.31
C ILE A 476 -14.03 -2.75 -41.88
N PRO A 477 -13.15 -2.01 -42.61
CA PRO A 477 -12.91 -0.60 -42.30
C PRO A 477 -14.22 0.21 -42.33
N GLU A 478 -14.50 0.97 -41.27
CA GLU A 478 -15.78 1.70 -41.12
C GLU A 478 -15.77 3.01 -41.91
N SER A 479 -14.64 3.71 -41.92
CA SER A 479 -14.43 4.94 -42.68
C SER A 479 -12.96 5.14 -43.03
N CYS A 480 -12.65 6.16 -43.83
CA CYS A 480 -11.28 6.58 -44.09
C CYS A 480 -11.20 8.10 -44.15
N VAL A 481 -10.32 8.67 -43.33
CA VAL A 481 -9.96 10.08 -43.42
C VAL A 481 -8.88 10.22 -44.48
N VAL A 482 -9.15 11.08 -45.46
CA VAL A 482 -8.23 11.41 -46.54
C VAL A 482 -7.63 12.77 -46.23
N GLN A 483 -6.30 12.82 -46.15
CA GLN A 483 -5.57 14.08 -46.05
C GLN A 483 -4.73 14.26 -47.31
N SER A 484 -5.02 15.34 -48.02
CA SER A 484 -4.38 15.63 -49.30
C SER A 484 -3.36 16.74 -49.13
N SER A 485 -2.14 16.47 -49.58
CA SER A 485 -1.11 17.48 -49.84
C SER A 485 -0.96 17.68 -51.34
N LEU A 486 -0.01 18.51 -51.76
CA LEU A 486 0.25 18.80 -53.17
C LEU A 486 0.65 17.54 -53.96
N ASP A 487 1.54 16.71 -53.42
CA ASP A 487 2.14 15.54 -54.10
C ASP A 487 1.96 14.22 -53.33
N SER A 488 1.11 14.22 -52.31
CA SER A 488 0.86 13.05 -51.48
C SER A 488 -0.56 12.99 -50.97
N ILE A 489 -1.06 11.77 -50.77
CA ILE A 489 -2.34 11.48 -50.14
C ILE A 489 -2.07 10.54 -48.98
N VAL A 490 -2.50 10.96 -47.79
CA VAL A 490 -2.49 10.13 -46.60
C VAL A 490 -3.89 9.55 -46.43
N LEU A 491 -3.96 8.22 -46.37
CA LEU A 491 -5.17 7.47 -46.05
C LEU A 491 -5.05 7.01 -44.61
N ILE A 492 -6.04 7.38 -43.82
CA ILE A 492 -6.14 6.99 -42.41
C ILE A 492 -7.49 6.30 -42.24
N PRO A 493 -7.58 4.99 -42.50
CA PRO A 493 -8.77 4.22 -42.24
C PRO A 493 -9.07 4.21 -40.74
N GLN A 494 -10.35 4.19 -40.41
CA GLN A 494 -10.82 4.24 -39.03
C GLN A 494 -11.85 3.16 -38.78
N ASN A 495 -11.75 2.56 -37.61
CA ASN A 495 -12.76 1.72 -37.01
C ASN A 495 -13.01 2.21 -35.58
N PRO A 496 -13.72 3.35 -35.43
CA PRO A 496 -13.95 3.93 -34.12
C PRO A 496 -14.82 3.04 -33.23
N ASN A 497 -15.67 2.19 -33.82
CA ASN A 497 -16.60 1.36 -33.05
C ASN A 497 -16.10 -0.08 -32.87
N HIS A 498 -15.38 -0.65 -33.84
CA HIS A 498 -14.92 -2.04 -33.75
C HIS A 498 -13.40 -2.17 -33.97
N ALA A 499 -12.66 -2.41 -32.88
CA ALA A 499 -11.22 -2.57 -32.94
C ALA A 499 -10.77 -3.68 -33.92
N LEU A 500 -9.62 -3.47 -34.57
CA LEU A 500 -9.03 -4.46 -35.50
C LEU A 500 -8.38 -5.66 -34.79
N ASN A 501 -8.33 -5.61 -33.45
CA ASN A 501 -7.66 -6.57 -32.58
C ASN A 501 -6.23 -6.85 -33.06
N GLY A 502 -5.39 -5.82 -33.11
CA GLY A 502 -3.98 -5.94 -33.51
C GLY A 502 -3.74 -6.13 -35.00
N GLY A 503 -4.79 -6.08 -35.81
CA GLY A 503 -4.70 -6.05 -37.27
C GLY A 503 -4.27 -4.69 -37.83
N THR A 504 -3.97 -4.69 -39.12
CA THR A 504 -3.68 -3.47 -39.90
C THR A 504 -4.55 -3.45 -41.14
N TYR A 505 -4.48 -2.37 -41.92
CA TYR A 505 -5.16 -2.30 -43.20
C TYR A 505 -4.21 -2.66 -44.35
N GLU A 506 -4.73 -3.40 -45.33
CA GLU A 506 -4.10 -3.57 -46.62
C GLU A 506 -4.66 -2.53 -47.60
N TYR A 507 -3.79 -1.86 -48.34
CA TYR A 507 -4.15 -0.78 -49.27
C TYR A 507 -3.91 -1.22 -50.70
N PHE A 508 -4.89 -0.94 -51.53
CA PHE A 508 -4.81 -1.15 -52.97
C PHE A 508 -5.32 0.10 -53.67
N PHE A 509 -4.82 0.39 -54.88
CA PHE A 509 -5.28 1.55 -55.64
C PHE A 509 -5.42 1.30 -57.13
N SER A 510 -6.13 2.23 -57.78
CA SER A 510 -6.17 2.37 -59.22
C SER A 510 -6.36 3.83 -59.61
N THR A 511 -5.90 4.20 -60.80
CA THR A 511 -6.24 5.48 -61.46
C THR A 511 -7.53 5.36 -62.30
N ASN A 512 -8.05 4.15 -62.50
CA ASN A 512 -9.29 3.91 -63.24
C ASN A 512 -10.52 3.94 -62.31
N PRO A 513 -11.50 4.84 -62.51
CA PRO A 513 -12.70 4.94 -61.66
C PRO A 513 -13.60 3.70 -61.64
N LYS A 514 -13.43 2.76 -62.58
CA LYS A 514 -14.25 1.54 -62.69
C LYS A 514 -13.52 0.27 -62.26
N ALA A 515 -12.33 0.39 -61.67
CA ALA A 515 -11.61 -0.77 -61.15
C ALA A 515 -12.41 -1.47 -60.04
N THR A 516 -12.22 -2.77 -59.88
CA THR A 516 -12.71 -3.54 -58.72
C THR A 516 -11.54 -3.92 -57.83
N SER A 517 -11.81 -4.37 -56.61
CA SER A 517 -10.75 -4.78 -55.67
C SER A 517 -9.83 -5.88 -56.23
N GLY A 518 -10.30 -6.71 -57.16
CA GLY A 518 -9.49 -7.74 -57.83
C GLY A 518 -8.54 -7.23 -58.92
N THR A 519 -8.73 -5.99 -59.40
CA THR A 519 -7.90 -5.37 -60.45
C THR A 519 -7.09 -4.17 -59.94
N ALA A 520 -7.17 -3.87 -58.64
CA ALA A 520 -6.43 -2.78 -58.00
C ALA A 520 -5.01 -3.24 -57.62
N GLU A 521 -4.04 -2.34 -57.75
CA GLU A 521 -2.64 -2.61 -57.45
C GLU A 521 -2.38 -2.51 -55.95
N TYR A 522 -1.65 -3.47 -55.39
CA TYR A 522 -1.32 -3.48 -53.96
C TYR A 522 -0.24 -2.44 -53.65
N LEU A 523 -0.51 -1.57 -52.68
CA LEU A 523 0.40 -0.52 -52.24
C LEU A 523 1.20 -0.91 -50.99
N GLY A 524 0.63 -1.75 -50.14
CA GLY A 524 1.23 -2.13 -48.87
C GLY A 524 0.22 -2.27 -47.76
N GLN A 525 0.73 -2.35 -46.54
CA GLN A 525 -0.03 -2.61 -45.33
C GLN A 525 0.41 -1.67 -44.20
N GLY A 526 -0.52 -1.26 -43.35
CA GLY A 526 -0.26 -0.34 -42.24
C GLY A 526 -1.54 0.27 -41.64
N LEU A 527 -1.42 0.99 -40.53
CA LEU A 527 -2.55 1.69 -39.89
C LEU A 527 -2.92 2.99 -40.60
N SER A 528 -1.95 3.60 -41.27
CA SER A 528 -2.14 4.66 -42.24
C SER A 528 -1.20 4.40 -43.41
N PHE A 529 -1.54 4.93 -44.57
CA PHE A 529 -0.66 4.85 -45.73
C PHE A 529 -0.49 6.22 -46.35
N THR A 530 0.76 6.65 -46.53
CA THR A 530 1.07 7.86 -47.29
C THR A 530 1.55 7.45 -48.67
N HIS A 531 0.74 7.74 -49.67
CA HIS A 531 1.11 7.58 -51.06
C HIS A 531 1.81 8.86 -51.52
N ASN A 532 3.12 8.80 -51.73
CA ASN A 532 3.99 9.93 -52.11
C ASN A 532 4.29 9.94 -53.62
N GLY A 533 4.78 11.08 -54.12
CA GLY A 533 5.19 11.22 -55.53
C GLY A 533 4.00 11.24 -56.49
N LEU A 534 2.83 11.62 -55.99
CA LEU A 534 1.61 11.74 -56.76
C LEU A 534 1.64 13.00 -57.61
N ALA A 535 0.96 12.95 -58.75
CA ALA A 535 0.80 14.12 -59.59
C ALA A 535 -0.06 15.18 -58.87
N PHE A 536 0.32 16.46 -59.04
CA PHE A 536 -0.46 17.58 -58.52
C PHE A 536 -1.89 17.57 -59.08
N TYR A 537 -2.88 17.87 -58.24
CA TYR A 537 -4.30 17.99 -58.61
C TYR A 537 -4.87 16.80 -59.43
N THR A 538 -4.66 15.57 -58.96
CA THR A 538 -5.05 14.32 -59.66
C THR A 538 -5.88 13.39 -58.76
N ASN A 539 -6.85 12.64 -59.35
CA ASN A 539 -7.75 11.71 -58.65
C ASN A 539 -7.21 10.27 -58.61
N TYR A 540 -7.42 9.59 -57.49
CA TYR A 540 -7.03 8.19 -57.24
C TYR A 540 -8.15 7.44 -56.49
N TYR A 541 -8.28 6.13 -56.74
CA TYR A 541 -9.33 5.27 -56.16
C TYR A 541 -8.73 4.14 -55.35
N TYR A 542 -9.05 4.06 -54.07
CA TYR A 542 -8.44 3.12 -53.13
C TYR A 542 -9.43 2.07 -52.64
N PHE A 543 -8.93 0.85 -52.46
CA PHE A 543 -9.64 -0.26 -51.81
C PHE A 543 -8.85 -0.66 -50.58
N ILE A 544 -9.52 -0.66 -49.44
CA ILE A 544 -8.87 -0.86 -48.13
C ILE A 544 -9.61 -1.96 -47.40
N ARG A 545 -8.91 -2.97 -46.88
CA ARG A 545 -9.52 -3.99 -46.01
C ARG A 545 -8.69 -4.19 -44.76
N SER A 546 -9.35 -4.64 -43.71
CA SER A 546 -8.69 -5.03 -42.47
C SER A 546 -8.11 -6.43 -42.59
N SER A 547 -6.93 -6.63 -42.03
CA SER A 547 -6.22 -7.90 -42.02
C SER A 547 -5.58 -8.12 -40.67
N ASN A 548 -5.76 -9.30 -40.09
CA ASN A 548 -5.08 -9.73 -38.88
C ASN A 548 -4.71 -11.22 -38.98
N ALA A 549 -4.09 -11.77 -37.94
CA ALA A 549 -3.69 -13.18 -37.91
C ALA A 549 -4.86 -14.19 -38.01
N TYR A 550 -6.12 -13.75 -37.84
CA TYR A 550 -7.31 -14.60 -37.78
C TYR A 550 -8.16 -14.55 -39.05
N GLY A 551 -7.82 -13.65 -39.97
CA GLY A 551 -8.47 -13.55 -41.27
C GLY A 551 -8.43 -12.14 -41.85
N LYS A 552 -9.16 -11.97 -42.96
CA LYS A 552 -9.29 -10.69 -43.65
C LYS A 552 -10.76 -10.30 -43.74
N SER A 553 -11.05 -9.02 -43.64
CA SER A 553 -12.39 -8.48 -43.83
C SER A 553 -12.73 -8.33 -45.33
N ALA A 554 -13.98 -7.93 -45.60
CA ALA A 554 -14.36 -7.33 -46.87
C ALA A 554 -13.67 -5.95 -47.09
N PHE A 555 -13.78 -5.38 -48.30
CA PHE A 555 -13.13 -4.12 -48.68
C PHE A 555 -14.05 -2.89 -48.51
N LEU A 556 -13.48 -1.80 -47.98
CA LEU A 556 -13.97 -0.43 -48.06
C LEU A 556 -13.42 0.26 -49.32
N TYR A 557 -14.27 1.03 -50.01
CA TYR A 557 -13.90 1.80 -51.20
C TYR A 557 -13.78 3.30 -50.89
N VAL A 558 -12.67 3.94 -51.30
CA VAL A 558 -12.31 5.32 -50.93
C VAL A 558 -11.73 6.11 -52.12
N PRO A 559 -12.48 7.04 -52.74
CA PRO A 559 -11.94 7.98 -53.74
C PRO A 559 -11.24 9.18 -53.08
N ALA A 560 -10.12 9.66 -53.65
CA ALA A 560 -9.33 10.78 -53.12
C ALA A 560 -8.60 11.57 -54.23
N SER A 561 -8.14 12.80 -53.93
CA SER A 561 -7.39 13.67 -54.86
C SER A 561 -6.31 14.50 -54.18
N THR A 562 -5.23 14.87 -54.89
CA THR A 562 -4.17 15.77 -54.35
C THR A 562 -4.61 17.24 -54.29
N SER A 563 -4.11 17.97 -53.30
CA SER A 563 -4.46 19.37 -52.99
C SER A 563 -3.88 20.36 -54.00
N ASN A 564 -4.45 21.56 -54.03
CA ASN A 564 -3.98 22.70 -54.83
C ASN A 564 -3.55 23.92 -53.99
N ASP A 565 -3.48 23.84 -52.65
CA ASP A 565 -3.12 24.95 -51.75
C ASP A 565 -1.63 24.92 -51.32
N VAL A 566 -0.89 26.02 -51.55
CA VAL A 566 0.56 26.17 -51.34
C VAL A 566 0.95 27.11 -50.19
N SER A 567 -0.03 27.66 -49.47
CA SER A 567 0.16 28.86 -48.62
C SER A 567 1.08 28.67 -47.41
N ALA A 568 1.09 27.49 -46.78
CA ALA A 568 1.89 27.22 -45.56
C ALA A 568 3.40 27.15 -45.80
N TYR A 569 3.83 26.67 -46.98
CA TYR A 569 5.25 26.63 -47.35
C TYR A 569 5.83 28.04 -47.49
N LEU A 570 5.04 28.99 -48.00
CA LEU A 570 5.43 30.40 -48.09
C LEU A 570 5.64 31.03 -46.71
N ALA A 571 4.80 30.68 -45.73
CA ALA A 571 4.91 31.19 -44.36
C ALA A 571 6.10 30.59 -43.59
N ALA A 572 6.40 29.30 -43.73
CA ALA A 572 7.50 28.63 -43.03
C ALA A 572 8.91 29.08 -43.47
N LEU A 573 9.02 29.68 -44.66
CA LEU A 573 10.25 30.30 -45.14
C LEU A 573 10.45 31.72 -44.60
N ALA A 574 9.40 32.37 -44.10
CA ALA A 574 9.50 33.67 -43.44
C ALA A 574 10.09 33.50 -42.03
N GLY A 575 11.08 34.34 -41.65
CA GLY A 575 11.72 34.32 -40.32
C GLY A 575 12.94 33.38 -40.17
N LYS A 576 12.97 32.23 -40.85
CA LYS A 576 14.17 31.34 -40.86
C LYS A 576 15.41 31.98 -41.49
N ILE A 577 15.21 33.01 -42.30
CA ILE A 577 16.28 33.79 -42.93
C ILE A 577 16.94 34.75 -41.92
N THR A 578 16.22 35.20 -40.88
CA THR A 578 16.69 36.21 -39.92
C THR A 578 17.22 35.63 -38.61
N GLU A 579 16.74 34.47 -38.15
CA GLU A 579 17.10 33.91 -36.83
C GLU A 579 18.12 32.76 -36.85
N THR A 580 18.44 32.19 -38.01
CA THR A 580 19.39 31.04 -38.12
C THR A 580 20.83 31.50 -38.33
N GLU A 581 21.80 30.57 -38.30
CA GLU A 581 23.24 30.78 -38.55
C GLU A 581 23.57 31.77 -39.67
N LEU A 582 22.78 31.83 -40.74
CA LEU A 582 22.98 32.82 -41.80
C LEU A 582 22.62 34.24 -41.37
N GLY A 583 21.49 34.42 -40.66
CA GLY A 583 21.09 35.69 -40.06
C GLY A 583 22.05 36.14 -38.96
N GLN A 584 22.49 35.22 -38.08
CA GLN A 584 23.51 35.49 -37.07
C GLN A 584 24.86 35.85 -37.67
N LYS A 585 25.34 35.13 -38.70
CA LYS A 585 26.59 35.50 -39.39
C LYS A 585 26.52 36.84 -40.11
N VAL A 586 25.33 37.24 -40.56
CA VAL A 586 25.13 38.57 -41.14
C VAL A 586 25.12 39.62 -40.02
N LEU A 587 24.49 39.36 -38.88
CA LEU A 587 24.51 40.25 -37.70
C LEU A 587 25.91 40.38 -37.08
N GLU A 588 26.67 39.29 -36.90
CA GLU A 588 28.08 39.32 -36.45
C GLU A 588 28.95 40.16 -37.40
N LYS A 589 28.73 40.04 -38.71
CA LYS A 589 29.42 40.88 -39.70
C LYS A 589 29.00 42.34 -39.63
N ILE A 590 27.77 42.64 -39.24
CA ILE A 590 27.30 44.01 -39.02
C ILE A 590 27.92 44.57 -37.74
N GLU A 591 27.94 43.84 -36.62
CA GLU A 591 28.56 44.26 -35.36
C GLU A 591 30.07 44.54 -35.49
N LEU A 592 30.77 43.84 -36.40
CA LEU A 592 32.16 44.16 -36.76
C LEU A 592 32.31 45.51 -37.47
N ILE A 593 31.24 46.06 -38.07
CA ILE A 593 31.25 47.32 -38.82
C ILE A 593 30.78 48.50 -37.95
N ASP A 594 29.76 48.34 -37.11
CA ASP A 594 29.09 49.44 -36.38
C ASP A 594 29.03 49.29 -34.84
N GLY A 595 29.62 48.25 -34.26
CA GLY A 595 29.62 47.98 -32.82
C GLY A 595 30.93 48.34 -32.10
N ASN A 596 30.89 48.36 -30.76
CA ASN A 596 32.04 48.63 -29.87
C ASN A 596 32.72 47.35 -29.32
N GLY A 597 32.50 46.20 -29.97
CA GLY A 597 32.99 44.90 -29.51
C GLY A 597 34.43 44.60 -29.96
N PRO A 598 35.07 43.56 -29.39
CA PRO A 598 36.42 43.13 -29.79
C PRO A 598 36.53 42.83 -31.29
N GLY A 599 37.52 43.41 -31.97
CA GLY A 599 37.76 43.22 -33.40
C GLY A 599 36.87 44.04 -34.35
N SER A 600 35.95 44.86 -33.82
CA SER A 600 35.15 45.81 -34.60
C SER A 600 36.02 46.87 -35.29
N VAL A 601 35.43 47.59 -36.25
CA VAL A 601 36.07 48.76 -36.86
C VAL A 601 36.45 49.79 -35.80
N ASP A 602 35.62 50.01 -34.79
CA ASP A 602 35.90 50.98 -33.72
C ASP A 602 37.02 50.52 -32.78
N ASP A 603 37.07 49.24 -32.43
CA ASP A 603 38.16 48.65 -31.63
C ASP A 603 39.49 48.68 -32.38
N ARG A 604 39.48 48.30 -33.67
CA ARG A 604 40.67 48.39 -34.54
C ARG A 604 41.08 49.84 -34.79
N LEU A 605 40.13 50.78 -34.87
CA LEU A 605 40.41 52.20 -34.99
C LEU A 605 40.98 52.75 -33.68
N ALA A 606 40.54 52.28 -32.52
CA ALA A 606 41.10 52.65 -31.22
C ALA A 606 42.55 52.14 -31.07
N GLU A 607 42.81 50.88 -31.43
CA GLU A 607 44.17 50.32 -31.46
C GLU A 607 45.07 51.07 -32.44
N ALA A 608 44.58 51.35 -33.66
CA ALA A 608 45.33 52.12 -34.65
C ALA A 608 45.60 53.56 -34.19
N LYS A 609 44.65 54.20 -33.49
CA LYS A 609 44.87 55.51 -32.86
C LYS A 609 45.91 55.46 -31.76
N ALA A 610 45.92 54.43 -30.92
CA ALA A 610 46.92 54.26 -29.88
C ALA A 610 48.33 54.04 -30.46
N ALA A 611 48.46 53.16 -31.46
CA ALA A 611 49.73 52.93 -32.16
C ALA A 611 50.21 54.18 -32.91
N LEU A 612 49.29 54.94 -33.52
CA LEU A 612 49.63 56.21 -34.16
C LEU A 612 50.08 57.25 -33.13
N ALA A 613 49.44 57.31 -31.95
CA ALA A 613 49.86 58.19 -30.87
C ALA A 613 51.27 57.84 -30.35
N GLU A 614 51.59 56.55 -30.24
CA GLU A 614 52.93 56.07 -29.89
C GLU A 614 53.96 56.48 -30.96
N GLN A 615 53.66 56.27 -32.25
CA GLN A 615 54.53 56.74 -33.34
C GLN A 615 54.71 58.26 -33.34
N ILE A 616 53.66 59.03 -33.03
CA ILE A 616 53.75 60.49 -32.90
C ILE A 616 54.69 60.83 -31.74
N SER A 617 54.57 60.15 -30.59
CA SER A 617 55.47 60.33 -29.45
C SER A 617 56.92 60.02 -29.82
N ASP A 618 57.18 58.91 -30.51
CA ASP A 618 58.52 58.53 -30.97
C ASP A 618 59.11 59.56 -31.94
N VAL A 619 58.29 60.07 -32.87
CA VAL A 619 58.69 61.14 -33.78
C VAL A 619 58.96 62.43 -33.03
N ASP A 620 58.16 62.77 -32.02
CA ASP A 620 58.33 63.98 -31.23
C ASP A 620 59.60 63.91 -30.36
N ASP A 621 59.90 62.75 -29.78
CA ASP A 621 61.15 62.47 -29.06
C ASP A 621 62.37 62.56 -30.00
N ALA A 622 62.27 61.99 -31.21
CA ALA A 622 63.31 62.09 -32.23
C ALA A 622 63.50 63.54 -32.70
N LEU A 623 62.42 64.29 -32.88
CA LEU A 623 62.46 65.70 -33.26
C LEU A 623 63.07 66.54 -32.13
N GLY A 624 62.72 66.24 -30.88
CA GLY A 624 63.32 66.84 -29.69
C GLY A 624 64.83 66.60 -29.62
N THR A 625 65.27 65.38 -29.95
CA THR A 625 66.70 65.03 -30.04
C THR A 625 67.40 65.83 -31.13
N VAL A 626 66.86 65.84 -32.36
CA VAL A 626 67.42 66.61 -33.48
C VAL A 626 67.44 68.11 -33.16
N ARG A 627 66.41 68.62 -32.48
CA ARG A 627 66.36 70.01 -32.03
C ARG A 627 67.47 70.30 -31.03
N ALA A 628 67.70 69.43 -30.05
CA ALA A 628 68.78 69.59 -29.08
C ALA A 628 70.16 69.56 -29.77
N GLU A 629 70.38 68.64 -30.71
CA GLU A 629 71.62 68.59 -31.50
C GLU A 629 71.80 69.84 -32.37
N LEU A 630 70.73 70.31 -33.03
CA LEU A 630 70.78 71.52 -33.83
C LEU A 630 71.01 72.75 -32.96
N GLN A 631 70.38 72.84 -31.79
CA GLN A 631 70.63 73.91 -30.82
C GLN A 631 72.09 73.89 -30.39
N GLN A 632 72.67 72.71 -30.13
CA GLN A 632 74.09 72.57 -29.82
C GLN A 632 74.99 73.03 -30.98
N GLN A 633 74.61 72.77 -32.23
CA GLN A 633 75.32 73.29 -33.41
C GLN A 633 75.18 74.81 -33.55
N ILE A 634 73.98 75.36 -33.30
CA ILE A 634 73.74 76.81 -33.28
C ILE A 634 74.57 77.47 -32.19
N ASP A 635 74.58 76.93 -30.98
CA ASP A 635 75.38 77.43 -29.85
C ASP A 635 76.88 77.36 -30.21
N SER A 636 77.34 76.28 -30.84
CA SER A 636 78.72 76.16 -31.32
C SER A 636 79.06 77.20 -32.40
N ILE A 637 78.12 77.51 -33.31
CA ILE A 637 78.30 78.56 -34.33
C ILE A 637 78.22 79.95 -33.69
N ALA A 638 77.35 80.17 -32.70
CA ALA A 638 77.22 81.41 -31.97
C ALA A 638 78.49 81.71 -31.17
N ASP A 639 79.04 80.71 -30.47
CA ASP A 639 80.34 80.79 -29.82
C ASP A 639 81.46 81.10 -30.83
N LEU A 640 81.44 80.47 -32.00
CA LEU A 640 82.39 80.77 -33.08
C LEU A 640 82.21 82.21 -33.60
N ALA A 641 80.99 82.70 -33.75
CA ALA A 641 80.67 84.05 -34.19
C ALA A 641 81.12 85.10 -33.15
N ASP A 642 80.87 84.87 -31.86
CA ASP A 642 81.31 85.71 -30.75
C ASP A 642 82.84 85.73 -30.58
N SER A 643 83.54 84.70 -31.06
CA SER A 643 85.01 84.64 -31.05
C SER A 643 85.69 85.49 -32.13
N MET A 644 84.94 86.00 -33.12
CA MET A 644 85.48 86.75 -34.27
C MET A 644 84.88 88.16 -34.46
N PRO A 645 84.71 88.99 -33.41
CA PRO A 645 84.10 90.30 -33.59
C PRO A 645 85.02 91.24 -34.38
N TYR A 646 84.45 91.98 -35.33
CA TYR A 646 85.16 93.12 -35.91
C TYR A 646 85.38 94.21 -34.85
N LYS A 647 86.64 94.62 -34.68
CA LYS A 647 87.10 95.66 -33.77
C LYS A 647 87.62 96.82 -34.61
N PRO A 648 86.94 97.98 -34.63
CA PRO A 648 87.30 99.10 -35.49
C PRO A 648 88.71 99.67 -35.27
N ARG A 649 89.32 99.39 -34.12
CA ARG A 649 90.67 99.86 -33.77
C ARG A 649 91.79 98.89 -34.13
N ASP A 650 91.44 97.68 -34.56
CA ASP A 650 92.41 96.65 -34.89
C ASP A 650 92.65 96.64 -36.40
N THR A 651 93.87 96.28 -36.80
CA THR A 651 94.22 95.95 -38.19
C THR A 651 94.12 94.46 -38.40
N TYR A 652 93.62 94.02 -39.56
CA TYR A 652 93.48 92.61 -39.88
C TYR A 652 94.43 92.21 -41.00
N SER A 653 95.18 91.13 -40.83
CA SER A 653 96.05 90.59 -41.87
C SER A 653 95.27 89.77 -42.90
N ALA A 654 95.80 89.68 -44.13
CA ALA A 654 95.24 88.83 -45.18
C ALA A 654 94.98 87.40 -44.64
N GLY A 655 93.78 86.88 -44.86
CA GLY A 655 93.33 85.57 -44.39
C GLY A 655 92.62 85.56 -43.03
N GLN A 656 92.68 86.64 -42.23
CA GLN A 656 91.95 86.71 -40.96
C GLN A 656 90.44 86.90 -41.18
N GLY A 657 89.63 86.16 -40.43
CA GLY A 657 88.18 86.22 -40.46
C GLY A 657 87.62 87.15 -39.37
N VAL A 658 86.57 87.89 -39.71
CA VAL A 658 85.76 88.67 -38.77
C VAL A 658 84.28 88.53 -39.11
N LEU A 659 83.42 88.65 -38.11
CA LEU A 659 81.99 88.79 -38.29
C LEU A 659 81.66 90.26 -38.58
N GLY A 660 81.03 90.51 -39.72
CA GLY A 660 80.45 91.81 -40.05
C GLY A 660 79.21 92.11 -39.20
N SER A 661 78.82 93.37 -39.12
CA SER A 661 77.60 93.78 -38.39
C SER A 661 76.30 93.25 -39.01
N ASP A 662 76.39 92.73 -40.23
CA ASP A 662 75.34 92.04 -40.99
C ASP A 662 75.27 90.53 -40.70
N GLY A 663 76.08 90.01 -39.78
CA GLY A 663 76.05 88.61 -39.35
C GLY A 663 76.74 87.64 -40.32
N ILE A 664 77.50 88.16 -41.28
CA ILE A 664 78.24 87.36 -42.26
C ILE A 664 79.72 87.31 -41.87
N ILE A 665 80.35 86.15 -42.03
CA ILE A 665 81.80 86.00 -41.85
C ILE A 665 82.51 86.53 -43.10
N TYR A 666 83.37 87.52 -42.89
CA TYR A 666 84.24 88.09 -43.91
C TYR A 666 85.68 87.71 -43.65
N GLN A 667 86.39 87.32 -44.70
CA GLN A 667 87.82 87.09 -44.65
C GLN A 667 88.55 88.25 -45.32
N ALA A 668 89.59 88.75 -44.66
CA ALA A 668 90.45 89.79 -45.21
C ALA A 668 91.16 89.25 -46.46
N THR A 669 90.94 89.85 -47.63
CA THR A 669 91.65 89.46 -48.88
C THR A 669 93.07 89.99 -48.91
N GLN A 670 93.33 91.05 -48.14
CA GLN A 670 94.60 91.73 -47.96
C GLN A 670 94.62 92.40 -46.58
N ASN A 671 95.72 93.05 -46.20
CA ASN A 671 95.77 93.75 -44.92
C ASN A 671 94.72 94.87 -44.86
N VAL A 672 93.82 94.79 -43.87
CA VAL A 672 92.73 95.73 -43.66
C VAL A 672 93.16 96.83 -42.68
N PRO A 673 93.12 98.10 -43.10
CA PRO A 673 93.39 99.25 -42.22
C PRO A 673 92.33 99.40 -41.12
N VAL A 674 92.68 100.13 -40.06
CA VAL A 674 91.73 100.48 -38.98
C VAL A 674 90.48 101.15 -39.53
N ASN A 675 89.34 100.93 -38.86
CA ASN A 675 88.04 101.53 -39.15
C ASN A 675 87.49 101.30 -40.57
N THR A 676 87.87 100.18 -41.19
CA THR A 676 87.32 99.71 -42.48
C THR A 676 86.42 98.49 -42.26
N PRO A 677 85.15 98.67 -41.83
CA PRO A 677 84.26 97.56 -41.50
C PRO A 677 83.85 96.75 -42.75
N PRO A 678 83.55 95.46 -42.62
CA PRO A 678 82.81 94.71 -43.64
C PRO A 678 81.38 95.28 -43.79
N PRO A 679 80.76 95.25 -44.99
CA PRO A 679 81.23 94.70 -46.25
C PRO A 679 81.92 95.74 -47.16
N ASN A 680 83.18 96.11 -46.90
CA ASN A 680 84.01 96.79 -47.89
C ASN A 680 84.65 95.76 -48.84
N THR A 681 84.09 95.61 -50.04
CA THR A 681 84.48 94.61 -51.04
C THR A 681 85.93 94.73 -51.54
N THR A 682 86.62 95.84 -51.26
CA THR A 682 88.04 95.99 -51.58
C THR A 682 88.94 95.21 -50.61
N TYR A 683 88.51 95.04 -49.36
CA TYR A 683 89.32 94.45 -48.29
C TYR A 683 88.73 93.16 -47.72
N TRP A 684 87.43 92.94 -47.88
CA TRP A 684 86.69 91.85 -47.28
C TRP A 684 86.03 90.97 -48.35
N LEU A 685 86.37 89.69 -48.36
CA LEU A 685 85.67 88.66 -49.12
C LEU A 685 84.60 88.06 -48.22
N ASN A 686 83.37 88.02 -48.71
CA ASN A 686 82.31 87.25 -48.07
C ASN A 686 82.65 85.76 -48.22
N VAL A 687 82.95 85.10 -47.09
CA VAL A 687 83.21 83.66 -47.04
C VAL A 687 82.11 82.91 -46.29
N GLY A 688 81.16 83.64 -45.70
CA GLY A 688 80.15 83.16 -44.77
C GLY A 688 78.78 82.84 -45.38
N GLN A 689 78.69 82.49 -46.66
CA GLN A 689 77.40 82.18 -47.30
C GLN A 689 76.69 80.94 -46.69
N ALA A 690 77.42 80.13 -45.90
CA ALA A 690 76.88 78.98 -45.17
C ALA A 690 76.14 79.33 -43.85
N VAL A 691 76.34 80.52 -43.26
CA VAL A 691 75.74 80.88 -41.94
C VAL A 691 74.31 81.42 -42.08
N ALA A 692 73.94 81.96 -43.25
CA ALA A 692 72.55 82.36 -43.54
C ALA A 692 71.56 81.17 -43.50
N THR A 693 72.04 79.95 -43.73
CA THR A 693 71.23 78.72 -43.62
C THR A 693 70.86 78.37 -42.18
N ALA A 694 71.62 78.81 -41.16
CA ALA A 694 71.34 78.50 -39.75
C ALA A 694 70.19 79.35 -39.17
N VAL A 695 70.09 80.63 -39.52
CA VAL A 695 68.94 81.50 -39.14
C VAL A 695 67.67 81.11 -39.91
N GLY A 696 67.81 80.74 -41.18
CA GLY A 696 66.70 80.18 -41.96
C GLY A 696 66.19 78.83 -41.41
N LEU A 697 67.08 78.02 -40.85
CA LEU A 697 66.73 76.75 -40.20
C LEU A 697 66.07 76.99 -38.83
N ALA A 698 66.55 77.94 -38.03
CA ALA A 698 65.93 78.32 -36.75
C ALA A 698 64.49 78.85 -36.93
N SER A 699 64.26 79.70 -37.94
CA SER A 699 62.90 80.18 -38.27
C SER A 699 61.98 79.06 -38.78
N ARG A 700 62.52 78.09 -39.54
CA ARG A 700 61.76 76.91 -39.96
C ARG A 700 61.45 75.97 -38.79
N VAL A 701 62.38 75.77 -37.85
CA VAL A 701 62.16 74.98 -36.64
C VAL A 701 61.08 75.61 -35.76
N GLN A 702 61.10 76.93 -35.58
CA GLN A 702 60.06 77.62 -34.80
C GLN A 702 58.68 77.56 -35.49
N THR A 703 58.64 77.62 -36.82
CA THR A 703 57.40 77.44 -37.60
C THR A 703 56.87 76.00 -37.54
N VAL A 704 57.76 75.01 -37.47
CA VAL A 704 57.40 73.60 -37.27
C VAL A 704 56.89 73.39 -35.84
N GLU A 705 57.53 74.00 -34.84
CA GLU A 705 57.12 73.94 -33.43
C GLU A 705 55.69 74.44 -33.22
N THR A 706 55.30 75.61 -33.79
CA THR A 706 53.92 76.10 -33.68
C THR A 706 52.89 75.20 -34.39
N LYS A 707 53.29 74.51 -35.46
CA LYS A 707 52.39 73.58 -36.18
C LYS A 707 52.18 72.28 -35.42
N VAL A 708 53.22 71.77 -34.75
CA VAL A 708 53.12 70.55 -33.91
C VAL A 708 52.19 70.78 -32.72
N THR A 709 52.29 71.93 -32.01
CA THR A 709 51.37 72.22 -30.89
C THR A 709 49.91 72.37 -31.32
N SER A 710 49.66 72.82 -32.56
CA SER A 710 48.29 72.90 -33.10
C SER A 710 47.70 71.52 -33.44
N ILE A 711 48.55 70.50 -33.66
CA ILE A 711 48.13 69.12 -33.94
C ILE A 711 47.75 68.40 -32.65
N GLU A 712 48.46 68.64 -31.54
CA GLU A 712 48.11 68.09 -30.21
C GLU A 712 46.76 68.63 -29.68
N GLY A 713 46.39 69.86 -30.03
CA GLY A 713 45.10 70.46 -29.66
C GLY A 713 43.88 69.90 -30.39
N VAL A 714 44.07 69.13 -31.48
CA VAL A 714 42.95 68.57 -32.28
C VAL A 714 42.64 67.11 -31.88
N THR A 715 43.53 66.45 -31.14
CA THR A 715 43.34 65.05 -30.67
C THR A 715 42.66 64.93 -29.30
N SER A 716 42.20 66.03 -28.68
CA SER A 716 41.47 66.04 -27.40
C SER A 716 40.01 66.54 -27.50
N ALA A 717 39.27 66.04 -28.50
CA ALA A 717 37.81 66.20 -28.60
C ALA A 717 37.11 64.86 -28.88
#